data_AF-A0A174PU34-F1
#
_entry.id   AF-A0A174PU34-F1
#
_cell.length_a   1.000
_cell.length_b   1.000
_cell.length_c   1.000
_cell.angle_alpha   90.00
_cell.angle_beta   90.00
_cell.angle_gamma   90.00
#
_symmetry.space_group_name_H-M   'P 1'
#
loop_
_entity.id
_entity.type
_entity.pdbx_description
1 polymer ?
#
loop_
_entity_poly.entity_id
_entity_poly.type
_entity_poly.pdbx_seq_one_letter_code
_entity_poly.pdbx_strand_id
1 'polypeptide(L)'
;MIQSRAEKCSVFLYVKMFFLNFSHIYIGEYIEKEKIMKKIFIALLSILCVTQSIVFPDKIRAETNQMSVTEYTRKLKKLETYANGYGGDKNQHILNYLKDEDNEFVDYCNEKDQSLSDLQHTEAIRTNAGNVNAYQLIKGVICNSSRNDYKKYASYPESPEFYTAIDEFFISDDDLADNIYSYYRNLTQKKRVQKFLTDFYCIKSSDYKTIKQMITKVNQKYGIKTTDSLVNFFYDNYPVGIMKYFTIGGANYVDIGGSTPLDIEVTPKNAKYSNAKYSSSDTKIATVDQNGIVYGKKKGNFKIRVEIEGQSSEFPMECVNPITQLVDKTKETEILLGKSVKMKVEISPKNATIQEVTYTTSDSNVATIDQNGKVKAVGPGYVNITAKAYNGTSVVHKFRVYQKIKKIKSEGEKTLIMGKPEKVNYQVFPLGFTDNKIKFSSADPEIATVDKNGMIYPKKNGSTQIIVESKNAADIYSVTNVTVITKMKEIVPDKWQSYYMGYSQKFRYDTDPVTTSNKELVYEMKKNDYASVKSDGTIVPKKIGQTEMTVRSTDGTKLSKKVTIYIEQMVEKITVKKNIYLKKGERFHVYYTISPVNATKKAITLKSGNKEKVETNGDSVIAKGYGKTKVTIQSQDPGHKSTEFYVIVKRPLWHYLVVAGIGILLMVGMVELLKKERKKK
;
A
#
# COMPACT_ATOMS: atom_id res chain seq x y z
N MET A 1 60.13 -52.06 -48.32
CA MET A 1 60.44 -53.08 -47.27
C MET A 1 60.63 -52.34 -45.95
N ILE A 2 60.33 -53.01 -44.81
CA ILE A 2 60.97 -52.94 -43.47
C ILE A 2 61.43 -51.56 -42.90
N GLN A 3 61.26 -51.18 -41.62
CA GLN A 3 60.34 -51.57 -40.52
C GLN A 3 60.66 -50.68 -39.29
N SER A 4 59.65 -50.18 -38.54
CA SER A 4 59.78 -49.59 -37.18
C SER A 4 60.62 -48.28 -37.06
N ARG A 5 60.70 -47.57 -35.93
CA ARG A 5 60.22 -47.84 -34.54
C ARG A 5 59.94 -46.53 -33.75
N ALA A 6 58.98 -46.61 -32.83
CA ALA A 6 58.83 -45.88 -31.55
C ALA A 6 59.02 -44.33 -31.42
N GLU A 7 58.01 -43.71 -30.78
CA GLU A 7 58.14 -42.69 -29.70
C GLU A 7 58.96 -41.41 -29.98
N LYS A 8 58.32 -40.23 -30.18
CA LYS A 8 57.70 -39.43 -29.09
C LYS A 8 56.82 -38.28 -29.59
N CYS A 9 56.04 -37.72 -28.65
CA CYS A 9 55.32 -36.43 -28.61
C CYS A 9 55.58 -35.43 -29.79
N SER A 10 54.57 -34.74 -30.35
CA SER A 10 53.64 -33.86 -29.61
C SER A 10 52.64 -33.12 -30.55
N VAL A 11 51.77 -32.27 -29.97
CA VAL A 11 51.00 -31.15 -30.57
C VAL A 11 49.69 -31.46 -31.34
N PHE A 12 48.58 -30.96 -30.76
CA PHE A 12 47.32 -30.46 -31.35
C PHE A 12 46.87 -30.93 -32.76
N LEU A 13 45.72 -31.64 -32.84
CA LEU A 13 44.46 -31.00 -33.28
C LEU A 13 43.18 -31.78 -32.88
N TYR A 14 42.07 -31.06 -32.99
CA TYR A 14 40.67 -31.24 -32.60
C TYR A 14 39.88 -32.53 -33.05
N VAL A 15 38.84 -32.90 -32.25
CA VAL A 15 37.58 -33.65 -32.57
C VAL A 15 37.37 -35.13 -32.07
N LYS A 16 36.20 -35.33 -31.41
CA LYS A 16 35.36 -36.55 -31.17
C LYS A 16 35.70 -37.64 -30.12
N MET A 17 34.77 -37.78 -29.16
CA MET A 17 33.98 -38.98 -28.78
C MET A 17 34.60 -40.40 -28.94
N PHE A 18 34.81 -41.15 -27.84
CA PHE A 18 33.93 -42.29 -27.44
C PHE A 18 34.28 -42.89 -26.04
N PHE A 19 33.44 -43.83 -25.60
CA PHE A 19 33.22 -44.44 -24.29
C PHE A 19 34.35 -45.18 -23.52
N LEU A 20 34.29 -45.03 -22.18
CA LEU A 20 34.31 -46.06 -21.09
C LEU A 20 35.56 -46.77 -20.51
N ASN A 21 35.32 -47.18 -19.25
CA ASN A 21 35.92 -48.22 -18.39
C ASN A 21 37.26 -47.87 -17.68
N PHE A 22 37.41 -48.03 -16.35
CA PHE A 22 37.27 -49.23 -15.48
C PHE A 22 38.17 -50.39 -15.97
N SER A 23 39.05 -51.02 -15.19
CA SER A 23 39.08 -51.36 -13.75
C SER A 23 40.51 -51.92 -13.45
N HIS A 24 40.91 -52.65 -12.38
CA HIS A 24 40.26 -53.51 -11.37
C HIS A 24 41.29 -53.89 -10.28
N ILE A 25 40.87 -54.25 -9.05
CA ILE A 25 41.41 -55.36 -8.18
C ILE A 25 42.92 -55.33 -7.80
N TYR A 26 43.42 -55.52 -6.56
CA TYR A 26 42.97 -55.80 -5.17
C TYR A 26 44.20 -55.48 -4.25
N ILE A 27 44.32 -55.73 -2.93
CA ILE A 27 43.54 -56.43 -1.87
C ILE A 27 43.82 -55.72 -0.50
N GLY A 28 43.15 -56.11 0.60
CA GLY A 28 43.58 -55.72 1.97
C GLY A 28 42.45 -55.74 3.02
N GLU A 29 42.64 -56.52 4.09
CA GLU A 29 41.65 -56.82 5.16
C GLU A 29 41.34 -55.61 6.08
N TYR A 30 40.09 -55.36 6.49
CA TYR A 30 39.34 -55.97 7.62
C TYR A 30 40.04 -55.72 8.99
N ILE A 31 39.55 -54.85 9.88
CA ILE A 31 38.44 -55.01 10.87
C ILE A 31 38.22 -53.60 11.52
N GLU A 32 37.06 -53.10 11.99
CA GLU A 32 35.79 -53.75 12.42
C GLU A 32 34.50 -53.00 11.97
N LYS A 33 33.40 -53.77 11.92
CA LYS A 33 31.95 -53.53 11.76
C LYS A 33 31.44 -52.12 12.20
N GLU A 34 30.42 -51.51 11.60
CA GLU A 34 29.05 -52.05 11.47
C GLU A 34 28.26 -51.43 10.30
N LYS A 35 28.38 -51.97 9.08
CA LYS A 35 27.58 -51.51 7.91
C LYS A 35 27.28 -52.54 6.82
N ILE A 36 27.60 -53.83 7.07
CA ILE A 36 27.47 -54.93 6.09
C ILE A 36 26.33 -55.89 6.50
N MET A 37 25.11 -55.37 6.62
CA MET A 37 23.89 -56.17 6.50
C MET A 37 22.87 -55.46 5.62
N LYS A 38 22.98 -55.73 4.32
CA LYS A 38 21.88 -55.93 3.36
C LYS A 38 20.77 -54.84 3.35
N LYS A 39 20.64 -53.93 2.38
CA LYS A 39 21.30 -53.71 1.06
C LYS A 39 21.33 -54.85 0.04
N ILE A 40 20.90 -56.06 0.40
CA ILE A 40 20.55 -57.13 -0.55
C ILE A 40 19.06 -57.02 -0.94
N PHE A 41 18.26 -56.33 -0.13
CA PHE A 41 16.85 -56.05 -0.42
C PHE A 41 16.62 -54.82 -1.34
N ILE A 42 17.52 -54.61 -2.31
CA ILE A 42 17.25 -53.81 -3.52
C ILE A 42 16.97 -54.73 -4.72
N ALA A 43 17.32 -56.03 -4.63
CA ALA A 43 17.38 -56.93 -5.78
C ALA A 43 16.03 -57.57 -6.21
N LEU A 44 14.94 -57.40 -5.46
CA LEU A 44 13.72 -58.21 -5.62
C LEU A 44 12.40 -57.41 -5.48
N LEU A 45 12.18 -56.38 -6.32
CA LEU A 45 10.94 -56.25 -7.11
C LEU A 45 10.94 -55.12 -8.17
N SER A 46 12.08 -54.82 -8.81
CA SER A 46 12.14 -53.89 -9.95
C SER A 46 11.61 -54.51 -11.26
N ILE A 47 10.51 -55.28 -11.20
CA ILE A 47 9.97 -56.07 -12.32
C ILE A 47 8.44 -56.06 -12.30
N LEU A 48 7.81 -54.96 -12.74
CA LEU A 48 6.71 -54.99 -13.71
C LEU A 48 6.49 -53.60 -14.35
N CYS A 49 6.05 -53.63 -15.61
CA CYS A 49 5.83 -52.56 -16.61
C CYS A 49 5.31 -51.19 -16.09
N VAL A 50 5.73 -50.01 -16.60
CA VAL A 50 5.63 -49.50 -18.01
C VAL A 50 4.14 -49.41 -18.43
N THR A 51 3.55 -48.24 -18.74
CA THR A 51 3.96 -47.20 -19.72
C THR A 51 3.26 -45.83 -19.49
N GLN A 52 3.94 -44.70 -19.76
CA GLN A 52 3.45 -43.41 -20.37
C GLN A 52 2.27 -42.61 -19.72
N SER A 53 2.17 -41.26 -19.76
CA SER A 53 2.94 -40.21 -20.49
C SER A 53 2.76 -38.76 -19.92
N ILE A 54 3.84 -37.94 -19.96
CA ILE A 54 4.02 -36.45 -20.19
C ILE A 54 2.81 -35.47 -19.95
N VAL A 55 2.90 -34.22 -19.39
CA VAL A 55 3.77 -33.03 -19.67
C VAL A 55 3.81 -31.99 -18.48
N PHE A 56 4.91 -31.23 -18.35
CA PHE A 56 5.14 -29.97 -17.55
C PHE A 56 5.49 -28.81 -18.55
N PRO A 57 5.38 -27.46 -18.27
CA PRO A 57 6.02 -26.80 -17.10
C PRO A 57 5.53 -25.39 -16.59
N ASP A 58 6.13 -24.97 -15.45
CA ASP A 58 6.63 -23.63 -15.04
C ASP A 58 5.80 -22.32 -14.80
N LYS A 59 6.05 -21.77 -13.58
CA LYS A 59 6.31 -20.35 -13.18
C LYS A 59 5.21 -19.27 -13.17
N ILE A 60 4.96 -18.71 -11.97
CA ILE A 60 5.54 -17.41 -11.51
C ILE A 60 5.45 -17.32 -9.95
N ARG A 61 6.08 -16.34 -9.31
CA ARG A 61 6.33 -16.25 -7.84
C ARG A 61 6.11 -14.84 -7.30
N ALA A 62 5.62 -14.74 -6.06
CA ALA A 62 5.93 -13.74 -4.99
C ALA A 62 4.72 -13.02 -4.34
N GLU A 63 4.99 -12.49 -3.14
CA GLU A 63 4.28 -11.44 -2.39
C GLU A 63 2.85 -11.69 -1.83
N THR A 64 2.82 -12.32 -0.64
CA THR A 64 1.96 -11.91 0.49
C THR A 64 2.72 -12.13 1.80
N ASN A 65 2.64 -11.20 2.75
CA ASN A 65 3.17 -11.40 4.10
C ASN A 65 2.34 -12.44 4.84
N GLN A 66 2.91 -13.61 5.14
CA GLN A 66 2.31 -14.57 6.06
C GLN A 66 3.35 -15.08 7.06
N MET A 67 2.96 -15.03 8.34
CA MET A 67 3.73 -15.48 9.49
C MET A 67 4.04 -16.99 9.37
N SER A 68 5.28 -17.40 9.64
CA SER A 68 5.68 -18.80 9.40
C SER A 68 4.90 -19.78 10.29
N VAL A 69 4.61 -20.99 9.78
CA VAL A 69 3.93 -22.06 10.53
C VAL A 69 4.64 -22.39 11.87
N THR A 70 5.97 -22.28 11.87
CA THR A 70 6.85 -22.45 13.04
C THR A 70 6.56 -21.42 14.15
N GLU A 71 6.17 -20.20 13.77
CA GLU A 71 5.85 -19.11 14.69
C GLU A 71 4.43 -19.22 15.24
N TYR A 72 3.47 -19.62 14.39
CA TYR A 72 2.10 -19.95 14.80
C TYR A 72 2.09 -21.08 15.84
N THR A 73 2.81 -22.18 15.56
CA THR A 73 2.98 -23.31 16.50
C THR A 73 3.65 -22.88 17.83
N ARG A 74 4.56 -21.90 17.79
CA ARG A 74 5.22 -21.34 18.97
C ARG A 74 4.28 -20.48 19.84
N LYS A 75 3.37 -19.69 19.25
CA LYS A 75 2.32 -18.98 20.01
C LYS A 75 1.32 -19.99 20.61
N LEU A 76 0.90 -21.00 19.85
CA LEU A 76 -0.03 -22.04 20.30
C LEU A 76 0.47 -22.81 21.56
N LYS A 77 1.72 -23.27 21.56
CA LYS A 77 2.28 -23.97 22.74
C LYS A 77 2.38 -23.10 24.00
N LYS A 78 2.58 -21.78 23.87
CA LYS A 78 2.51 -20.87 25.03
C LYS A 78 1.09 -20.83 25.61
N LEU A 79 0.08 -20.73 24.75
CA LEU A 79 -1.34 -20.72 25.10
C LEU A 79 -1.76 -22.02 25.81
N GLU A 80 -1.36 -23.19 25.31
CA GLU A 80 -1.58 -24.47 25.99
C GLU A 80 -0.89 -24.55 27.36
N THR A 81 0.33 -24.02 27.47
CA THR A 81 1.07 -24.03 28.74
C THR A 81 0.38 -23.15 29.79
N TYR A 82 -0.12 -21.97 29.38
CA TYR A 82 -0.87 -21.05 30.25
C TYR A 82 -2.22 -21.64 30.69
N ALA A 83 -3.00 -22.19 29.74
CA ALA A 83 -4.34 -22.75 29.98
C ALA A 83 -4.35 -24.08 30.77
N ASN A 84 -3.19 -24.66 31.08
CA ASN A 84 -3.07 -25.86 31.92
C ASN A 84 -2.71 -25.55 33.40
N GLY A 85 -2.45 -24.29 33.76
CA GLY A 85 -2.10 -23.89 35.13
C GLY A 85 -3.28 -23.62 36.07
N TYR A 86 -4.52 -23.50 35.55
CA TYR A 86 -5.69 -23.06 36.32
C TYR A 86 -6.88 -24.01 36.22
N GLY A 87 -7.51 -24.32 37.35
CA GLY A 87 -8.72 -25.13 37.44
C GLY A 87 -9.99 -24.27 37.28
N GLY A 88 -10.53 -24.21 36.07
CA GLY A 88 -11.75 -23.45 35.74
C GLY A 88 -12.18 -23.70 34.29
N ASP A 89 -13.18 -22.95 33.80
CA ASP A 89 -13.56 -23.00 32.38
C ASP A 89 -12.43 -22.42 31.52
N LYS A 90 -11.71 -23.30 30.83
CA LYS A 90 -10.55 -22.95 29.99
C LYS A 90 -10.91 -21.94 28.89
N ASN A 91 -12.14 -21.96 28.38
CA ASN A 91 -12.54 -21.09 27.29
C ASN A 91 -12.51 -19.62 27.73
N GLN A 92 -12.97 -19.32 28.95
CA GLN A 92 -13.05 -17.95 29.46
C GLN A 92 -11.67 -17.33 29.71
N HIS A 93 -10.70 -18.12 30.20
CA HIS A 93 -9.33 -17.65 30.39
C HIS A 93 -8.59 -17.43 29.06
N ILE A 94 -8.80 -18.31 28.06
CA ILE A 94 -8.26 -18.14 26.71
C ILE A 94 -8.86 -16.89 26.05
N LEU A 95 -10.17 -16.63 26.21
CA LEU A 95 -10.86 -15.46 25.67
C LEU A 95 -10.41 -14.13 26.28
N ASN A 96 -9.85 -14.13 27.49
CA ASN A 96 -9.27 -12.93 28.10
C ASN A 96 -7.81 -12.74 27.63
N TYR A 97 -6.99 -13.79 27.64
CA TYR A 97 -5.60 -13.70 27.16
C TYR A 97 -5.51 -13.24 25.69
N LEU A 98 -6.46 -13.66 24.84
CA LEU A 98 -6.56 -13.22 23.44
C LEU A 98 -7.05 -11.79 23.23
N LYS A 99 -7.51 -11.08 24.28
CA LYS A 99 -7.97 -9.68 24.18
C LYS A 99 -6.90 -8.66 24.55
N ASP A 100 -5.89 -9.06 25.34
CA ASP A 100 -4.98 -8.12 25.99
C ASP A 100 -3.63 -7.93 25.27
N GLU A 101 -3.21 -8.81 24.35
CA GLU A 101 -1.83 -8.79 23.79
C GLU A 101 -1.64 -8.64 22.25
N ASP A 102 -2.64 -8.79 21.36
CA ASP A 102 -2.42 -8.70 19.88
C ASP A 102 -3.65 -8.21 19.09
N ASN A 103 -3.67 -6.95 18.65
CA ASN A 103 -4.79 -6.38 17.88
C ASN A 103 -4.79 -6.75 16.37
N GLU A 104 -3.65 -7.06 15.76
CA GLU A 104 -3.54 -7.25 14.29
C GLU A 104 -4.33 -8.46 13.75
N PHE A 105 -4.64 -9.46 14.59
CA PHE A 105 -5.38 -10.65 14.15
C PHE A 105 -6.88 -10.37 13.92
N VAL A 106 -7.44 -9.35 14.58
CA VAL A 106 -8.85 -8.96 14.42
C VAL A 106 -9.08 -8.29 13.08
N ASP A 107 -8.16 -7.41 12.65
CA ASP A 107 -8.30 -6.66 11.39
C ASP A 107 -8.17 -7.55 10.14
N TYR A 108 -7.36 -8.61 10.19
CA TYR A 108 -7.30 -9.60 9.11
C TYR A 108 -8.64 -10.33 8.87
N CYS A 109 -9.47 -10.47 9.92
CA CYS A 109 -10.82 -11.01 9.78
C CYS A 109 -11.84 -9.97 9.29
N ASN A 110 -11.54 -8.67 9.38
CA ASN A 110 -12.45 -7.58 9.01
C ASN A 110 -12.31 -7.13 7.54
N GLU A 111 -11.14 -7.28 6.90
CA GLU A 111 -10.90 -6.81 5.52
C GLU A 111 -11.58 -7.64 4.40
N LYS A 112 -12.31 -8.71 4.72
CA LYS A 112 -13.08 -9.50 3.74
C LYS A 112 -14.55 -9.67 4.11
N ASP A 113 -15.20 -8.54 4.37
CA ASP A 113 -16.66 -8.47 4.47
C ASP A 113 -17.33 -8.70 3.10
N GLN A 114 -17.83 -9.93 2.88
CA GLN A 114 -18.94 -10.18 1.96
C GLN A 114 -20.21 -10.42 2.79
N SER A 115 -21.21 -9.59 2.55
CA SER A 115 -22.24 -9.23 3.51
C SER A 115 -23.09 -10.38 4.05
N LEU A 116 -23.24 -10.43 5.37
CA LEU A 116 -24.44 -10.96 6.01
C LEU A 116 -25.65 -10.11 5.60
N SER A 117 -26.61 -10.68 4.85
CA SER A 117 -27.92 -10.02 4.65
C SER A 117 -29.14 -10.95 4.45
N ASP A 118 -28.96 -12.27 4.32
CA ASP A 118 -30.05 -13.24 4.07
C ASP A 118 -30.74 -13.81 5.33
N LEU A 119 -30.63 -13.14 6.49
CA LEU A 119 -31.33 -13.55 7.73
C LEU A 119 -32.09 -12.39 8.39
N GLN A 120 -33.28 -12.10 7.86
CA GLN A 120 -34.36 -11.48 8.62
C GLN A 120 -35.58 -12.41 8.72
N HIS A 121 -35.60 -13.24 9.76
CA HIS A 121 -36.80 -13.49 10.55
C HIS A 121 -36.37 -13.63 12.03
N THR A 122 -37.08 -12.93 12.92
CA THR A 122 -36.65 -12.67 14.29
C THR A 122 -37.12 -13.77 15.26
N GLU A 123 -36.58 -13.74 16.48
CA GLU A 123 -37.26 -14.20 17.71
C GLU A 123 -37.30 -15.72 18.02
N ALA A 124 -36.14 -16.30 18.37
CA ALA A 124 -36.06 -17.42 19.34
C ALA A 124 -34.62 -17.73 19.86
N ILE A 125 -33.97 -16.80 20.59
CA ILE A 125 -32.79 -17.16 21.43
C ILE A 125 -33.15 -17.01 22.91
N ARG A 126 -33.88 -18.01 23.41
CA ARG A 126 -33.83 -18.46 24.81
C ARG A 126 -33.86 -19.98 24.83
N THR A 127 -33.02 -20.57 25.68
CA THR A 127 -32.96 -22.01 26.02
C THR A 127 -32.94 -23.02 24.87
N ASN A 128 -31.77 -23.61 24.61
CA ASN A 128 -31.69 -25.06 24.38
C ASN A 128 -30.30 -25.64 24.72
N ALA A 129 -30.05 -25.81 26.02
CA ALA A 129 -29.14 -26.85 26.49
C ALA A 129 -29.95 -28.14 26.64
N GLY A 130 -30.10 -28.92 25.56
CA GLY A 130 -30.88 -30.16 25.57
C GLY A 130 -31.07 -30.83 24.21
N ASN A 131 -31.14 -32.16 24.21
CA ASN A 131 -31.51 -33.03 23.07
C ASN A 131 -30.63 -32.93 21.80
N VAL A 132 -29.45 -33.56 21.83
CA VAL A 132 -28.74 -33.95 20.60
C VAL A 132 -29.59 -34.95 19.81
N ASN A 133 -29.78 -34.70 18.50
CA ASN A 133 -30.63 -35.51 17.64
C ASN A 133 -29.89 -36.76 17.11
N ALA A 134 -30.44 -37.95 17.38
CA ALA A 134 -29.81 -39.23 17.07
C ALA A 134 -29.68 -39.55 15.56
N TYR A 135 -30.24 -38.72 14.68
CA TYR A 135 -30.10 -38.86 13.22
C TYR A 135 -28.64 -38.79 12.72
N GLN A 136 -27.80 -37.97 13.37
CA GLN A 136 -26.38 -37.85 13.05
C GLN A 136 -25.56 -39.09 13.45
N LEU A 137 -26.10 -39.98 14.29
CA LEU A 137 -25.37 -41.15 14.80
C LEU A 137 -25.42 -42.37 13.86
N ILE A 138 -26.35 -42.39 12.90
CA ILE A 138 -26.63 -43.57 12.07
C ILE A 138 -25.95 -43.52 10.69
N LYS A 139 -25.73 -42.32 10.13
CA LYS A 139 -25.32 -42.15 8.72
C LYS A 139 -23.85 -42.51 8.42
N GLY A 140 -23.14 -43.15 9.36
CA GLY A 140 -21.74 -43.57 9.22
C GLY A 140 -21.44 -44.95 9.82
N VAL A 141 -22.45 -45.84 9.90
CA VAL A 141 -22.37 -47.11 10.66
C VAL A 141 -22.27 -48.36 9.75
N ILE A 142 -22.12 -48.20 8.43
CA ILE A 142 -22.19 -49.30 7.46
C ILE A 142 -21.00 -49.28 6.49
N CYS A 143 -19.87 -49.86 6.92
CA CYS A 143 -18.88 -50.60 6.12
C CYS A 143 -17.87 -51.30 7.07
N ASN A 144 -17.15 -52.32 6.59
CA ASN A 144 -16.61 -53.40 7.43
C ASN A 144 -15.09 -53.60 7.30
N SER A 145 -14.54 -54.43 8.20
CA SER A 145 -13.12 -54.80 8.29
C SER A 145 -12.81 -56.24 7.82
N SER A 146 -11.58 -56.47 7.37
CA SER A 146 -10.96 -57.79 7.12
C SER A 146 -9.72 -57.99 8.04
N ARG A 147 -9.03 -59.13 8.09
CA ARG A 147 -9.51 -60.53 8.25
C ARG A 147 -8.66 -61.33 9.27
N ASN A 148 -7.66 -60.72 9.92
CA ASN A 148 -6.56 -61.45 10.59
C ASN A 148 -6.73 -61.73 12.10
N ASP A 149 -7.44 -60.89 12.86
CA ASP A 149 -7.60 -61.08 14.32
C ASP A 149 -8.54 -62.26 14.68
N TYR A 150 -9.26 -62.79 13.68
CA TYR A 150 -10.25 -63.86 13.84
C TYR A 150 -9.70 -65.14 14.48
N LYS A 151 -8.40 -65.43 14.27
CA LYS A 151 -7.73 -66.62 14.82
C LYS A 151 -7.49 -66.57 16.33
N LYS A 152 -7.74 -65.44 17.01
CA LYS A 152 -7.46 -65.28 18.45
C LYS A 152 -8.69 -65.51 19.36
N TYR A 153 -9.88 -65.60 18.80
CA TYR A 153 -11.15 -65.71 19.55
C TYR A 153 -12.08 -66.85 19.07
N ALA A 154 -11.56 -67.78 18.25
CA ALA A 154 -12.28 -68.95 17.76
C ALA A 154 -12.44 -70.04 18.85
N SER A 155 -13.20 -69.75 19.91
CA SER A 155 -13.35 -70.66 21.06
C SER A 155 -14.68 -70.54 21.83
N TYR A 156 -15.82 -70.42 21.12
CA TYR A 156 -17.12 -71.00 21.54
C TYR A 156 -18.01 -71.19 20.28
N PRO A 157 -18.75 -72.30 20.12
CA PRO A 157 -19.55 -72.58 18.92
C PRO A 157 -21.03 -72.15 19.06
N GLU A 158 -21.65 -71.74 17.94
CA GLU A 158 -22.97 -72.20 17.44
C GLU A 158 -23.37 -71.47 16.14
N SER A 159 -24.14 -72.13 15.27
CA SER A 159 -24.60 -71.68 13.91
C SER A 159 -23.50 -71.23 12.91
N PRO A 160 -23.03 -72.12 12.01
CA PRO A 160 -22.16 -71.74 10.89
C PRO A 160 -22.80 -70.76 9.89
N GLU A 161 -24.13 -70.83 9.71
CA GLU A 161 -24.89 -70.10 8.70
C GLU A 161 -24.81 -68.57 8.88
N PHE A 162 -24.64 -68.10 10.12
CA PHE A 162 -24.51 -66.69 10.45
C PHE A 162 -23.27 -66.04 9.81
N TYR A 163 -22.19 -66.79 9.66
CA TYR A 163 -20.92 -66.26 9.16
C TYR A 163 -20.84 -66.22 7.63
N THR A 164 -21.47 -67.18 6.95
CA THR A 164 -21.53 -67.21 5.47
C THR A 164 -22.19 -65.96 4.89
N ALA A 165 -23.22 -65.42 5.56
CA ALA A 165 -23.92 -64.22 5.14
C ALA A 165 -23.16 -62.89 5.40
N ILE A 166 -22.03 -62.94 6.12
CA ILE A 166 -21.21 -61.75 6.44
C ILE A 166 -20.04 -61.61 5.44
N ASP A 167 -19.48 -62.73 4.96
CA ASP A 167 -18.33 -62.76 4.04
C ASP A 167 -18.67 -62.26 2.62
N GLU A 168 -19.94 -62.29 2.19
CA GLU A 168 -20.35 -61.84 0.84
C GLU A 168 -20.48 -60.31 0.69
N PHE A 169 -20.84 -59.59 1.75
CA PHE A 169 -21.34 -58.21 1.62
C PHE A 169 -20.29 -57.11 1.78
N PHE A 170 -19.06 -57.48 2.16
CA PHE A 170 -18.14 -56.54 2.78
C PHE A 170 -16.65 -56.81 2.48
N ILE A 171 -16.17 -56.21 1.40
CA ILE A 171 -14.75 -56.11 1.02
C ILE A 171 -14.44 -54.62 0.74
N SER A 172 -13.25 -54.15 1.15
CA SER A 172 -12.82 -52.74 1.34
C SER A 172 -13.52 -52.03 2.52
N ASP A 173 -12.82 -51.41 3.47
CA ASP A 173 -11.42 -50.92 3.50
C ASP A 173 -10.81 -51.06 4.91
N ASP A 174 -9.52 -51.41 5.04
CA ASP A 174 -8.97 -51.93 6.32
C ASP A 174 -8.39 -50.85 7.29
N ASP A 175 -8.10 -49.63 6.81
CA ASP A 175 -7.37 -48.58 7.57
C ASP A 175 -8.13 -47.96 8.76
N LEU A 176 -9.42 -48.29 8.97
CA LEU A 176 -10.24 -47.68 10.03
C LEU A 176 -10.11 -48.37 11.40
N ALA A 177 -9.63 -49.62 11.45
CA ALA A 177 -9.71 -50.47 12.65
C ALA A 177 -8.86 -49.97 13.84
N ASP A 178 -7.61 -49.57 13.59
CA ASP A 178 -6.66 -49.17 14.63
C ASP A 178 -7.08 -47.89 15.38
N ASN A 179 -7.66 -46.93 14.65
CA ASN A 179 -8.09 -45.66 15.22
C ASN A 179 -9.21 -45.83 16.27
N ILE A 180 -10.11 -46.80 16.08
CA ILE A 180 -11.24 -47.05 16.98
C ILE A 180 -10.80 -47.71 18.31
N TYR A 181 -9.77 -48.55 18.30
CA TYR A 181 -9.31 -49.26 19.51
C TYR A 181 -8.73 -48.32 20.58
N SER A 182 -8.20 -47.16 20.17
CA SER A 182 -7.60 -46.17 21.08
C SER A 182 -8.60 -45.54 22.05
N TYR A 183 -9.88 -45.39 21.66
CA TYR A 183 -10.84 -44.53 22.34
C TYR A 183 -11.71 -45.23 23.40
N TYR A 184 -11.94 -46.55 23.27
CA TYR A 184 -12.98 -47.27 24.03
C TYR A 184 -12.45 -48.15 25.17
N ARG A 185 -11.54 -47.60 26.00
CA ARG A 185 -10.89 -48.31 27.12
C ARG A 185 -11.76 -48.47 28.38
N ASN A 186 -13.02 -48.93 28.24
CA ASN A 186 -13.84 -49.31 29.41
C ASN A 186 -14.86 -50.43 29.10
N LEU A 187 -14.65 -51.61 29.69
CA LEU A 187 -15.30 -52.87 29.31
C LEU A 187 -16.82 -52.92 29.55
N THR A 188 -17.31 -52.21 30.57
CA THR A 188 -18.69 -52.34 31.06
C THR A 188 -19.75 -51.78 30.10
N GLN A 189 -19.42 -50.72 29.36
CA GLN A 189 -20.35 -50.13 28.39
C GLN A 189 -20.41 -50.93 27.08
N LYS A 190 -19.30 -51.55 26.65
CA LYS A 190 -19.23 -52.30 25.37
C LYS A 190 -20.29 -53.40 25.31
N LYS A 191 -20.44 -54.22 26.36
CA LYS A 191 -21.50 -55.26 26.45
C LYS A 191 -22.93 -54.68 26.46
N ARG A 192 -23.14 -53.52 27.10
CA ARG A 192 -24.47 -52.87 27.17
C ARG A 192 -24.89 -52.28 25.83
N VAL A 193 -23.98 -51.61 25.13
CA VAL A 193 -24.21 -51.06 23.78
C VAL A 193 -24.37 -52.18 22.76
N GLN A 194 -23.52 -53.22 22.81
CA GLN A 194 -23.62 -54.37 21.90
C GLN A 194 -24.96 -55.10 22.05
N LYS A 195 -25.42 -55.37 23.29
CA LYS A 195 -26.72 -56.02 23.53
C LYS A 195 -27.92 -55.09 23.25
N PHE A 196 -27.78 -53.78 23.44
CA PHE A 196 -28.75 -52.80 22.95
C PHE A 196 -28.90 -52.92 21.43
N LEU A 197 -27.80 -52.85 20.67
CA LEU A 197 -27.81 -52.97 19.21
C LEU A 197 -28.43 -54.29 18.74
N THR A 198 -28.08 -55.43 19.34
CA THR A 198 -28.71 -56.72 19.02
C THR A 198 -30.23 -56.69 19.22
N ASP A 199 -30.71 -56.26 20.39
CA ASP A 199 -32.15 -56.15 20.67
C ASP A 199 -32.84 -55.12 19.74
N PHE A 200 -32.13 -54.09 19.28
CA PHE A 200 -32.63 -53.03 18.41
C PHE A 200 -32.77 -53.48 16.95
N TYR A 201 -31.79 -54.22 16.42
CA TYR A 201 -31.85 -54.79 15.08
C TYR A 201 -32.85 -55.95 14.94
N CYS A 202 -33.30 -56.55 16.06
CA CYS A 202 -34.38 -57.54 16.06
C CYS A 202 -35.79 -56.94 15.88
N ILE A 203 -35.96 -55.61 15.85
CA ILE A 203 -37.27 -54.96 15.67
C ILE A 203 -37.75 -55.13 14.22
N LYS A 204 -38.80 -55.93 14.02
CA LYS A 204 -39.45 -56.17 12.72
C LYS A 204 -40.96 -55.87 12.80
N SER A 205 -41.38 -54.74 12.21
CA SER A 205 -42.79 -54.38 12.01
C SER A 205 -42.91 -53.34 10.90
N SER A 206 -43.97 -53.39 10.10
CA SER A 206 -44.28 -52.40 9.07
C SER A 206 -45.20 -51.27 9.55
N ASP A 207 -45.68 -51.29 10.80
CA ASP A 207 -46.49 -50.23 11.39
C ASP A 207 -45.64 -49.25 12.21
N TYR A 208 -45.68 -47.97 11.86
CA TYR A 208 -44.94 -46.90 12.53
C TYR A 208 -45.26 -46.81 14.03
N LYS A 209 -46.53 -47.02 14.43
CA LYS A 209 -46.93 -46.96 15.85
C LYS A 209 -46.32 -48.12 16.63
N THR A 210 -46.31 -49.31 16.06
CA THR A 210 -45.66 -50.52 16.61
C THR A 210 -44.14 -50.39 16.64
N ILE A 211 -43.49 -49.91 15.56
CA ILE A 211 -42.05 -49.62 15.54
C ILE A 211 -41.71 -48.63 16.66
N LYS A 212 -42.43 -47.51 16.77
CA LYS A 212 -42.21 -46.48 17.80
C LYS A 212 -42.36 -47.04 19.21
N GLN A 213 -43.33 -47.93 19.45
CA GLN A 213 -43.48 -48.63 20.72
C GLN A 213 -42.35 -49.64 21.00
N MET A 214 -41.90 -50.40 20.00
CA MET A 214 -40.80 -51.36 20.14
C MET A 214 -39.47 -50.65 20.43
N ILE A 215 -39.13 -49.61 19.65
CA ILE A 215 -37.98 -48.74 19.88
C ILE A 215 -38.04 -48.13 21.28
N THR A 216 -39.20 -47.61 21.70
CA THR A 216 -39.39 -47.06 23.07
C THR A 216 -39.12 -48.11 24.15
N LYS A 217 -39.58 -49.35 23.99
CA LYS A 217 -39.33 -50.44 24.95
C LYS A 217 -37.84 -50.82 25.03
N VAL A 218 -37.14 -50.92 23.90
CA VAL A 218 -35.69 -51.20 23.89
C VAL A 218 -34.90 -50.02 24.49
N ASN A 219 -35.26 -48.79 24.13
CA ASN A 219 -34.69 -47.57 24.74
C ASN A 219 -34.86 -47.53 26.26
N GLN A 220 -36.05 -47.83 26.78
CA GLN A 220 -36.30 -47.92 28.23
C GLN A 220 -35.45 -49.02 28.88
N LYS A 221 -35.40 -50.22 28.28
CA LYS A 221 -34.60 -51.37 28.75
C LYS A 221 -33.12 -51.05 28.90
N TYR A 222 -32.57 -50.17 28.05
CA TYR A 222 -31.14 -49.79 28.06
C TYR A 222 -30.85 -48.38 28.58
N GLY A 223 -31.86 -47.58 28.93
CA GLY A 223 -31.74 -46.24 29.49
C GLY A 223 -31.32 -45.16 28.48
N ILE A 224 -31.71 -45.31 27.22
CA ILE A 224 -31.30 -44.44 26.09
C ILE A 224 -32.46 -43.54 25.65
N LYS A 225 -32.17 -42.31 25.20
CA LYS A 225 -33.14 -41.43 24.54
C LYS A 225 -32.85 -41.40 23.04
N THR A 226 -33.87 -41.61 22.20
CA THR A 226 -33.79 -41.39 20.75
C THR A 226 -34.81 -40.34 20.32
N THR A 227 -34.55 -39.70 19.19
CA THR A 227 -35.47 -38.76 18.53
C THR A 227 -36.36 -39.45 17.51
N ASP A 228 -37.46 -38.79 17.12
CA ASP A 228 -38.35 -39.27 16.06
C ASP A 228 -37.64 -39.43 14.72
N SER A 229 -36.60 -38.64 14.44
CA SER A 229 -35.74 -38.82 13.25
C SER A 229 -35.11 -40.22 13.16
N LEU A 230 -34.88 -40.90 14.29
CA LEU A 230 -34.36 -42.27 14.33
C LEU A 230 -35.47 -43.31 14.10
N VAL A 231 -36.68 -43.07 14.61
CA VAL A 231 -37.87 -43.88 14.28
C VAL A 231 -38.19 -43.78 12.79
N ASN A 232 -38.10 -42.57 12.23
CA ASN A 232 -38.27 -42.32 10.81
C ASN A 232 -37.19 -43.03 9.99
N PHE A 233 -35.91 -42.98 10.38
CA PHE A 233 -34.85 -43.73 9.69
C PHE A 233 -35.18 -45.22 9.58
N PHE A 234 -35.63 -45.88 10.66
CA PHE A 234 -35.98 -47.30 10.61
C PHE A 234 -37.29 -47.60 9.86
N TYR A 235 -38.20 -46.63 9.75
CA TYR A 235 -39.39 -46.72 8.89
C TYR A 235 -39.02 -46.58 7.40
N ASP A 236 -38.20 -45.58 7.07
CA ASP A 236 -37.70 -45.28 5.72
C ASP A 236 -36.56 -46.22 5.26
N ASN A 237 -36.12 -47.15 6.11
CA ASN A 237 -35.19 -48.23 5.76
C ASN A 237 -35.74 -49.63 6.09
N TYR A 238 -37.04 -49.73 6.42
CA TYR A 238 -37.71 -51.02 6.53
C TYR A 238 -37.71 -51.72 5.16
N PRO A 239 -37.43 -53.04 5.07
CA PRO A 239 -37.29 -53.73 3.79
C PRO A 239 -38.56 -53.63 2.94
N VAL A 240 -38.49 -52.80 1.90
CA VAL A 240 -39.51 -52.51 0.88
C VAL A 240 -40.94 -52.53 1.43
N GLY A 241 -41.28 -51.48 2.18
CA GLY A 241 -42.68 -51.22 2.53
C GLY A 241 -43.53 -51.03 1.27
N ILE A 242 -44.65 -51.74 1.17
CA ILE A 242 -45.69 -51.45 0.18
C ILE A 242 -46.27 -50.06 0.50
N MET A 243 -46.54 -49.28 -0.54
CA MET A 243 -47.05 -47.90 -0.42
C MET A 243 -48.41 -47.89 0.30
N LYS A 244 -48.49 -47.10 1.39
CA LYS A 244 -49.71 -47.03 2.23
C LYS A 244 -50.67 -45.95 1.78
N TYR A 245 -50.14 -44.81 1.36
CA TYR A 245 -50.86 -43.72 0.70
C TYR A 245 -49.85 -42.81 0.00
N PHE A 246 -50.36 -41.92 -0.85
CA PHE A 246 -49.58 -40.89 -1.53
C PHE A 246 -50.29 -39.53 -1.48
N THR A 247 -49.53 -38.46 -1.67
CA THR A 247 -50.01 -37.07 -1.80
C THR A 247 -49.48 -36.44 -3.08
N ILE A 248 -50.27 -35.54 -3.67
CA ILE A 248 -49.94 -34.81 -4.89
C ILE A 248 -49.64 -33.36 -4.51
N GLY A 249 -48.50 -32.85 -4.98
CA GLY A 249 -48.06 -31.47 -4.85
C GLY A 249 -47.55 -30.90 -6.18
N GLY A 250 -46.74 -29.84 -6.09
CA GLY A 250 -46.29 -29.04 -7.23
C GLY A 250 -47.19 -27.84 -7.49
N ALA A 251 -47.04 -27.21 -8.66
CA ALA A 251 -47.82 -26.04 -9.04
C ALA A 251 -49.29 -26.42 -9.33
N ASN A 252 -50.25 -25.70 -8.75
CA ASN A 252 -51.68 -25.88 -9.00
C ASN A 252 -52.17 -25.16 -10.28
N TYR A 253 -51.28 -24.88 -11.22
CA TYR A 253 -51.59 -24.24 -12.50
C TYR A 253 -50.68 -24.76 -13.61
N VAL A 254 -51.09 -24.59 -14.86
CA VAL A 254 -50.25 -24.84 -16.05
C VAL A 254 -50.49 -23.77 -17.11
N ASP A 255 -49.40 -23.20 -17.66
CA ASP A 255 -49.48 -22.20 -18.73
C ASP A 255 -50.00 -22.84 -20.03
N ILE A 256 -50.88 -22.13 -20.77
CA ILE A 256 -51.35 -22.59 -22.10
C ILE A 256 -50.16 -22.71 -23.07
N GLY A 257 -49.98 -23.90 -23.66
CA GLY A 257 -48.84 -24.25 -24.50
C GLY A 257 -47.58 -24.62 -23.72
N GLY A 258 -47.57 -24.44 -22.40
CA GLY A 258 -46.51 -24.88 -21.49
C GLY A 258 -46.82 -26.21 -20.81
N SER A 259 -45.93 -26.59 -19.89
CA SER A 259 -46.09 -27.78 -19.06
C SER A 259 -45.58 -27.58 -17.63
N THR A 260 -46.05 -28.42 -16.72
CA THR A 260 -45.59 -28.48 -15.31
C THR A 260 -45.57 -29.95 -14.83
N PRO A 261 -44.57 -30.38 -14.04
CA PRO A 261 -44.60 -31.69 -13.39
C PRO A 261 -45.55 -31.69 -12.18
N LEU A 262 -46.03 -32.87 -11.79
CA LEU A 262 -46.65 -33.12 -10.49
C LEU A 262 -45.64 -33.72 -9.52
N ASP A 263 -45.58 -33.21 -8.29
CA ASP A 263 -44.78 -33.81 -7.24
C ASP A 263 -45.57 -34.92 -6.55
N ILE A 264 -45.10 -36.17 -6.62
CA ILE A 264 -45.74 -37.32 -5.96
C ILE A 264 -44.90 -37.74 -4.75
N GLU A 265 -45.44 -37.53 -3.55
CA GLU A 265 -44.84 -38.05 -2.31
C GLU A 265 -45.60 -39.29 -1.83
N VAL A 266 -44.87 -40.38 -1.58
CA VAL A 266 -45.41 -41.66 -1.05
C VAL A 266 -45.03 -41.86 0.41
N THR A 267 -45.87 -42.58 1.16
CA THR A 267 -45.61 -42.98 2.55
C THR A 267 -45.62 -44.51 2.70
N PRO A 268 -44.56 -45.14 3.27
CA PRO A 268 -43.26 -44.58 3.68
C PRO A 268 -42.47 -43.98 2.51
N LYS A 269 -41.49 -43.11 2.78
CA LYS A 269 -40.77 -42.37 1.72
C LYS A 269 -39.88 -43.26 0.85
N ASN A 270 -39.57 -44.46 1.32
CA ASN A 270 -38.85 -45.50 0.59
C ASN A 270 -39.77 -46.53 -0.11
N ALA A 271 -41.09 -46.33 -0.09
CA ALA A 271 -42.02 -47.30 -0.65
C ALA A 271 -41.74 -47.51 -2.15
N LYS A 272 -41.62 -48.77 -2.56
CA LYS A 272 -41.70 -49.10 -3.99
C LYS A 272 -43.17 -49.18 -4.36
N TYR A 273 -43.50 -48.57 -5.49
CA TYR A 273 -44.81 -48.61 -6.11
C TYR A 273 -44.67 -48.84 -7.62
N SER A 274 -45.65 -49.52 -8.20
CA SER A 274 -45.81 -49.65 -9.65
C SER A 274 -46.13 -48.29 -10.29
N ASN A 275 -45.78 -48.11 -11.58
CA ASN A 275 -45.90 -46.83 -12.28
C ASN A 275 -47.27 -46.17 -12.07
N ALA A 276 -47.26 -44.94 -11.57
CA ALA A 276 -48.45 -44.13 -11.38
C ALA A 276 -49.20 -43.91 -12.70
N LYS A 277 -50.51 -44.08 -12.69
CA LYS A 277 -51.39 -43.75 -13.81
C LYS A 277 -51.91 -42.33 -13.64
N TYR A 278 -51.87 -41.55 -14.70
CA TYR A 278 -52.32 -40.15 -14.70
C TYR A 278 -53.49 -39.99 -15.67
N SER A 279 -54.48 -39.17 -15.28
CA SER A 279 -55.63 -38.85 -16.12
C SER A 279 -56.14 -37.42 -15.85
N SER A 280 -56.60 -36.72 -16.88
CA SER A 280 -57.16 -35.37 -16.76
C SER A 280 -58.69 -35.42 -16.82
N SER A 281 -59.36 -34.64 -15.98
CA SER A 281 -60.82 -34.52 -15.99
C SER A 281 -61.36 -33.82 -17.26
N ASP A 282 -60.55 -33.02 -17.94
CA ASP A 282 -60.87 -32.48 -19.27
C ASP A 282 -59.60 -32.36 -20.14
N THR A 283 -59.46 -33.31 -21.07
CA THR A 283 -58.34 -33.39 -22.02
C THR A 283 -58.33 -32.29 -23.08
N LYS A 284 -59.37 -31.45 -23.14
CA LYS A 284 -59.45 -30.22 -23.96
C LYS A 284 -58.87 -28.99 -23.23
N ILE A 285 -58.87 -29.01 -21.89
CA ILE A 285 -58.26 -27.96 -21.05
C ILE A 285 -56.78 -28.24 -20.86
N ALA A 286 -56.43 -29.47 -20.43
CA ALA A 286 -55.05 -29.92 -20.25
C ALA A 286 -54.95 -31.46 -20.33
N THR A 287 -53.78 -31.97 -20.73
CA THR A 287 -53.46 -33.42 -20.71
C THR A 287 -52.27 -33.70 -19.82
N VAL A 288 -52.11 -34.94 -19.39
CA VAL A 288 -50.98 -35.40 -18.57
C VAL A 288 -50.36 -36.64 -19.20
N ASP A 289 -49.04 -36.77 -19.14
CA ASP A 289 -48.30 -37.90 -19.71
C ASP A 289 -48.06 -39.04 -18.68
N GLN A 290 -47.37 -40.09 -19.11
CA GLN A 290 -47.01 -41.23 -18.25
C GLN A 290 -45.98 -40.92 -17.15
N ASN A 291 -45.32 -39.75 -17.21
CA ASN A 291 -44.32 -39.31 -16.24
C ASN A 291 -44.90 -38.34 -15.19
N GLY A 292 -46.18 -37.96 -15.32
CA GLY A 292 -46.82 -36.96 -14.46
C GLY A 292 -46.62 -35.51 -14.92
N ILE A 293 -46.18 -35.29 -16.16
CA ILE A 293 -46.04 -33.95 -16.75
C ILE A 293 -47.38 -33.53 -17.36
N VAL A 294 -47.94 -32.43 -16.86
CA VAL A 294 -49.20 -31.83 -17.30
C VAL A 294 -48.91 -30.76 -18.35
N TYR A 295 -49.70 -30.72 -19.43
CA TYR A 295 -49.56 -29.83 -20.58
C TYR A 295 -50.86 -29.02 -20.79
N GLY A 296 -50.75 -27.69 -20.75
CA GLY A 296 -51.89 -26.78 -20.88
C GLY A 296 -52.31 -26.55 -22.33
N LYS A 297 -53.62 -26.59 -22.63
CA LYS A 297 -54.16 -26.38 -23.99
C LYS A 297 -55.12 -25.20 -24.12
N LYS A 298 -56.01 -25.01 -23.15
CA LYS A 298 -57.05 -23.98 -23.18
C LYS A 298 -57.37 -23.51 -21.76
N LYS A 299 -57.59 -22.20 -21.57
CA LYS A 299 -57.95 -21.65 -20.26
C LYS A 299 -59.16 -22.37 -19.63
N GLY A 300 -59.02 -22.75 -18.36
CA GLY A 300 -60.10 -23.34 -17.57
C GLY A 300 -59.60 -24.15 -16.37
N ASN A 301 -60.49 -24.42 -15.42
CA ASN A 301 -60.21 -25.29 -14.26
C ASN A 301 -60.42 -26.77 -14.63
N PHE A 302 -59.53 -27.63 -14.15
CA PHE A 302 -59.58 -29.08 -14.32
C PHE A 302 -59.04 -29.78 -13.05
N LYS A 303 -59.01 -31.10 -13.06
CA LYS A 303 -58.28 -31.90 -12.08
C LYS A 303 -57.40 -32.92 -12.78
N ILE A 304 -56.22 -33.20 -12.22
CA ILE A 304 -55.52 -34.46 -12.52
C ILE A 304 -55.91 -35.49 -11.46
N ARG A 305 -56.41 -36.63 -11.93
CA ARG A 305 -56.59 -37.83 -11.13
C ARG A 305 -55.34 -38.70 -11.31
N VAL A 306 -54.66 -38.96 -10.21
CA VAL A 306 -53.55 -39.92 -10.12
C VAL A 306 -54.09 -41.21 -9.52
N GLU A 307 -53.66 -42.35 -10.03
CA GLU A 307 -53.96 -43.68 -9.48
C GLU A 307 -52.66 -44.48 -9.31
N ILE A 308 -52.43 -45.00 -8.10
CA ILE A 308 -51.26 -45.81 -7.77
C ILE A 308 -51.75 -47.01 -6.95
N GLU A 309 -51.53 -48.23 -7.45
CA GLU A 309 -51.86 -49.49 -6.75
C GLU A 309 -53.32 -49.58 -6.25
N GLY A 310 -54.25 -49.05 -7.06
CA GLY A 310 -55.69 -49.01 -6.76
C GLY A 310 -56.13 -47.87 -5.84
N GLN A 311 -55.20 -47.16 -5.21
CA GLN A 311 -55.49 -45.90 -4.53
C GLN A 311 -55.56 -44.76 -5.55
N SER A 312 -56.42 -43.77 -5.33
CA SER A 312 -56.51 -42.63 -6.23
C SER A 312 -56.80 -41.32 -5.49
N SER A 313 -56.22 -40.24 -5.99
CA SER A 313 -56.36 -38.88 -5.47
C SER A 313 -56.52 -37.89 -6.63
N GLU A 314 -57.20 -36.76 -6.37
CA GLU A 314 -57.46 -35.73 -7.36
C GLU A 314 -56.82 -34.39 -6.95
N PHE A 315 -55.99 -33.84 -7.84
CA PHE A 315 -55.33 -32.56 -7.65
C PHE A 315 -55.99 -31.48 -8.55
N PRO A 316 -56.60 -30.43 -7.98
CA PRO A 316 -57.24 -29.37 -8.76
C PRO A 316 -56.21 -28.41 -9.36
N MET A 317 -56.41 -28.01 -10.61
CA MET A 317 -55.47 -27.14 -11.35
C MET A 317 -56.22 -26.13 -12.26
N GLU A 318 -55.66 -24.93 -12.45
CA GLU A 318 -56.09 -23.99 -13.49
C GLU A 318 -55.12 -24.00 -14.70
N CYS A 319 -55.65 -24.14 -15.91
CA CYS A 319 -54.92 -23.85 -17.14
C CYS A 319 -55.00 -22.34 -17.39
N VAL A 320 -53.86 -21.63 -17.39
CA VAL A 320 -53.79 -20.17 -17.28
C VAL A 320 -53.23 -19.50 -18.53
N ASN A 321 -53.67 -18.26 -18.81
CA ASN A 321 -53.02 -17.43 -19.84
C ASN A 321 -51.65 -16.97 -19.30
N PRO A 322 -50.52 -17.32 -19.96
CA PRO A 322 -49.19 -16.98 -19.50
C PRO A 322 -48.88 -15.49 -19.61
N ILE A 323 -47.95 -15.01 -18.77
CA ILE A 323 -47.17 -13.80 -19.07
C ILE A 323 -46.09 -14.19 -20.08
N THR A 324 -46.01 -13.49 -21.21
CA THR A 324 -44.96 -13.72 -22.23
C THR A 324 -43.88 -12.63 -22.23
N GLN A 325 -44.18 -11.45 -21.70
CA GLN A 325 -43.21 -10.35 -21.60
C GLN A 325 -43.54 -9.43 -20.41
N LEU A 326 -42.51 -9.04 -19.67
CA LEU A 326 -42.54 -7.86 -18.80
C LEU A 326 -41.79 -6.72 -19.50
N VAL A 327 -42.39 -5.52 -19.54
CA VAL A 327 -41.80 -4.33 -20.17
C VAL A 327 -41.61 -3.24 -19.13
N ASP A 328 -40.37 -2.87 -18.86
CA ASP A 328 -40.05 -1.71 -18.04
C ASP A 328 -40.38 -0.39 -18.77
N LYS A 329 -40.99 0.54 -18.03
CA LYS A 329 -41.42 1.88 -18.46
C LYS A 329 -40.85 2.98 -17.55
N THR A 330 -39.92 2.62 -16.68
CA THR A 330 -39.22 3.56 -15.78
C THR A 330 -38.25 4.42 -16.59
N LYS A 331 -38.31 5.74 -16.43
CA LYS A 331 -37.44 6.70 -17.13
C LYS A 331 -36.29 7.19 -16.27
N GLU A 332 -36.46 7.06 -14.96
CA GLU A 332 -35.66 7.71 -13.92
C GLU A 332 -34.43 6.87 -13.55
N THR A 333 -33.34 6.95 -14.32
CA THR A 333 -32.11 6.15 -14.11
C THR A 333 -31.23 6.60 -12.93
N GLU A 334 -31.45 7.79 -12.37
CA GLU A 334 -30.74 8.29 -11.18
C GLU A 334 -31.71 8.68 -10.06
N ILE A 335 -31.40 8.29 -8.81
CA ILE A 335 -32.19 8.63 -7.61
C ILE A 335 -31.31 9.41 -6.62
N LEU A 336 -31.81 10.54 -6.13
CA LEU A 336 -31.17 11.28 -5.03
C LEU A 336 -31.33 10.52 -3.71
N LEU A 337 -30.25 10.41 -2.94
CA LEU A 337 -30.19 9.73 -1.64
C LEU A 337 -31.36 10.13 -0.70
N GLY A 338 -32.05 9.14 -0.13
CA GLY A 338 -33.23 9.34 0.72
C GLY A 338 -34.53 9.68 -0.02
N LYS A 339 -34.54 9.74 -1.37
CA LYS A 339 -35.75 9.82 -2.19
C LYS A 339 -36.18 8.44 -2.70
N SER A 340 -37.36 8.41 -3.33
CA SER A 340 -37.94 7.21 -3.92
C SER A 340 -38.42 7.47 -5.35
N VAL A 341 -38.42 6.40 -6.15
CA VAL A 341 -38.98 6.31 -7.50
C VAL A 341 -39.87 5.06 -7.53
N LYS A 342 -40.94 5.05 -8.34
CA LYS A 342 -41.70 3.82 -8.60
C LYS A 342 -41.25 3.22 -9.94
N MET A 343 -40.72 1.99 -9.88
CA MET A 343 -40.49 1.16 -11.05
C MET A 343 -41.85 0.85 -11.70
N LYS A 344 -41.95 1.00 -13.03
CA LYS A 344 -43.19 0.85 -13.79
C LYS A 344 -43.04 -0.32 -14.74
N VAL A 345 -43.70 -1.43 -14.46
CA VAL A 345 -43.69 -2.63 -15.31
C VAL A 345 -45.06 -2.79 -15.97
N GLU A 346 -45.09 -2.94 -17.30
CA GLU A 346 -46.27 -3.33 -18.06
C GLU A 346 -46.21 -4.83 -18.38
N ILE A 347 -47.31 -5.54 -18.12
CA ILE A 347 -47.44 -6.98 -18.36
C ILE A 347 -48.03 -7.19 -19.77
N SER A 348 -47.45 -8.13 -20.52
CA SER A 348 -47.98 -8.59 -21.79
C SER A 348 -48.11 -10.13 -21.81
N PRO A 349 -49.22 -10.69 -22.31
CA PRO A 349 -50.43 -10.00 -22.76
C PRO A 349 -51.28 -9.49 -21.58
N LYS A 350 -52.12 -8.47 -21.81
CA LYS A 350 -52.95 -7.84 -20.75
C LYS A 350 -54.04 -8.74 -20.16
N ASN A 351 -54.30 -9.89 -20.78
CA ASN A 351 -55.21 -10.94 -20.30
C ASN A 351 -54.48 -12.14 -19.68
N ALA A 352 -53.19 -12.01 -19.33
CA ALA A 352 -52.50 -12.95 -18.45
C ALA A 352 -53.32 -13.17 -17.16
N THR A 353 -53.37 -14.40 -16.66
CA THR A 353 -54.30 -14.75 -15.55
C THR A 353 -53.71 -14.49 -14.18
N ILE A 354 -52.45 -14.86 -13.98
CA ILE A 354 -51.65 -14.51 -12.80
C ILE A 354 -50.86 -13.25 -13.21
N GLN A 355 -51.00 -12.15 -12.46
CA GLN A 355 -50.42 -10.84 -12.78
C GLN A 355 -49.48 -10.31 -11.69
N GLU A 356 -49.23 -11.13 -10.68
CA GLU A 356 -48.34 -10.90 -9.57
C GLU A 356 -46.88 -10.78 -10.05
N VAL A 357 -46.28 -9.61 -9.81
CA VAL A 357 -44.88 -9.33 -10.11
C VAL A 357 -44.13 -9.15 -8.80
N THR A 358 -43.18 -10.05 -8.56
CA THR A 358 -42.22 -9.95 -7.44
C THR A 358 -41.08 -9.00 -7.80
N TYR A 359 -40.48 -8.35 -6.80
CA TYR A 359 -39.38 -7.41 -6.99
C TYR A 359 -38.21 -7.77 -6.07
N THR A 360 -36.98 -7.68 -6.60
CA THR A 360 -35.74 -7.86 -5.83
C THR A 360 -34.74 -6.76 -6.13
N THR A 361 -33.80 -6.53 -5.21
CA THR A 361 -32.66 -5.61 -5.37
C THR A 361 -31.36 -6.41 -5.39
N SER A 362 -30.38 -5.99 -6.18
CA SER A 362 -29.02 -6.55 -6.16
C SER A 362 -28.18 -6.05 -4.98
N ASP A 363 -28.59 -4.95 -4.33
CA ASP A 363 -27.90 -4.38 -3.17
C ASP A 363 -28.88 -3.51 -2.37
N SER A 364 -29.29 -4.02 -1.21
CA SER A 364 -30.20 -3.35 -0.27
C SER A 364 -29.56 -2.15 0.45
N ASN A 365 -28.23 -2.08 0.53
CA ASN A 365 -27.51 -0.94 1.09
C ASN A 365 -27.50 0.26 0.13
N VAL A 366 -27.55 0.01 -1.19
CA VAL A 366 -27.71 1.06 -2.19
C VAL A 366 -29.18 1.44 -2.36
N ALA A 367 -30.08 0.47 -2.61
CA ALA A 367 -31.51 0.74 -2.63
C ALA A 367 -32.39 -0.47 -2.27
N THR A 368 -33.45 -0.23 -1.52
CA THR A 368 -34.53 -1.20 -1.28
C THR A 368 -35.70 -0.98 -2.23
N ILE A 369 -36.51 -2.01 -2.46
CA ILE A 369 -37.77 -1.94 -3.20
C ILE A 369 -38.90 -2.60 -2.39
N ASP A 370 -40.09 -2.00 -2.40
CA ASP A 370 -41.29 -2.61 -1.78
C ASP A 370 -42.12 -3.44 -2.78
N GLN A 371 -43.08 -4.21 -2.25
CA GLN A 371 -44.02 -5.02 -3.04
C GLN A 371 -44.86 -4.23 -4.06
N ASN A 372 -44.92 -2.90 -3.93
CA ASN A 372 -45.65 -2.01 -4.84
C ASN A 372 -44.74 -1.43 -5.95
N GLY A 373 -43.49 -1.90 -6.06
CA GLY A 373 -42.51 -1.42 -7.04
C GLY A 373 -41.82 -0.11 -6.65
N LYS A 374 -41.92 0.36 -5.40
CA LYS A 374 -41.34 1.62 -4.95
C LYS A 374 -39.89 1.42 -4.48
N VAL A 375 -38.95 1.86 -5.30
CA VAL A 375 -37.52 1.92 -4.99
C VAL A 375 -37.24 3.08 -4.04
N LYS A 376 -36.44 2.87 -3.00
CA LYS A 376 -35.96 3.89 -2.05
C LYS A 376 -34.43 3.87 -2.01
N ALA A 377 -33.83 5.03 -2.25
CA ALA A 377 -32.38 5.20 -2.16
C ALA A 377 -31.89 5.17 -0.70
N VAL A 378 -30.99 4.25 -0.39
CA VAL A 378 -30.44 3.99 0.95
C VAL A 378 -28.97 4.44 1.07
N GLY A 379 -28.16 4.21 0.04
CA GLY A 379 -26.73 4.53 0.01
C GLY A 379 -26.23 4.84 -1.41
N PRO A 380 -25.15 5.63 -1.58
CA PRO A 380 -24.65 6.00 -2.90
C PRO A 380 -24.02 4.80 -3.64
N GLY A 381 -24.36 4.60 -4.91
CA GLY A 381 -23.87 3.45 -5.69
C GLY A 381 -24.63 3.22 -6.99
N TYR A 382 -24.47 2.02 -7.56
CA TYR A 382 -25.30 1.50 -8.65
C TYR A 382 -25.98 0.22 -8.20
N VAL A 383 -27.24 0.03 -8.56
CA VAL A 383 -28.05 -1.12 -8.14
C VAL A 383 -28.95 -1.57 -9.28
N ASN A 384 -29.06 -2.88 -9.46
CA ASN A 384 -29.99 -3.50 -10.38
C ASN A 384 -31.25 -3.90 -9.59
N ILE A 385 -32.41 -3.44 -10.04
CA ILE A 385 -33.71 -3.81 -9.48
C ILE A 385 -34.39 -4.72 -10.50
N THR A 386 -34.72 -5.94 -10.09
CA THR A 386 -35.33 -6.95 -10.94
C THR A 386 -36.82 -7.07 -10.62
N ALA A 387 -37.66 -7.05 -11.64
CA ALA A 387 -39.06 -7.42 -11.57
C ALA A 387 -39.27 -8.78 -12.22
N LYS A 388 -39.97 -9.71 -11.57
CA LYS A 388 -40.11 -11.12 -11.98
C LYS A 388 -41.53 -11.64 -11.78
N ALA A 389 -42.10 -12.20 -12.84
CA ALA A 389 -43.38 -12.90 -12.85
C ALA A 389 -43.27 -14.34 -12.31
N TYR A 390 -44.41 -14.94 -11.95
CA TYR A 390 -44.52 -16.31 -11.44
C TYR A 390 -43.82 -17.36 -12.32
N ASN A 391 -43.96 -17.28 -13.65
CA ASN A 391 -43.36 -18.22 -14.61
C ASN A 391 -41.88 -17.94 -14.95
N GLY A 392 -41.24 -17.02 -14.21
CA GLY A 392 -39.81 -16.70 -14.35
C GLY A 392 -39.48 -15.54 -15.28
N THR A 393 -40.43 -15.08 -16.11
CA THR A 393 -40.26 -13.90 -16.99
C THR A 393 -39.84 -12.69 -16.16
N SER A 394 -38.75 -12.01 -16.54
CA SER A 394 -38.18 -10.92 -15.74
C SER A 394 -37.62 -9.76 -16.57
N VAL A 395 -37.55 -8.58 -15.95
CA VAL A 395 -36.92 -7.37 -16.50
C VAL A 395 -36.14 -6.65 -15.41
N VAL A 396 -35.03 -6.00 -15.77
CA VAL A 396 -34.09 -5.35 -14.83
C VAL A 396 -33.95 -3.87 -15.16
N HIS A 397 -34.17 -2.99 -14.16
CA HIS A 397 -33.82 -1.58 -14.26
C HIS A 397 -32.55 -1.29 -13.45
N LYS A 398 -31.61 -0.52 -14.01
CA LYS A 398 -30.38 -0.12 -13.32
C LYS A 398 -30.47 1.32 -12.85
N PHE A 399 -30.54 1.50 -11.53
CA PHE A 399 -30.50 2.82 -10.90
C PHE A 399 -29.09 3.19 -10.47
N ARG A 400 -28.78 4.48 -10.52
CA ARG A 400 -27.67 5.09 -9.80
C ARG A 400 -28.21 5.89 -8.62
N VAL A 401 -27.81 5.55 -7.41
CA VAL A 401 -28.07 6.40 -6.23
C VAL A 401 -26.93 7.39 -6.07
N TYR A 402 -27.27 8.67 -6.00
CA TYR A 402 -26.29 9.75 -5.82
C TYR A 402 -26.69 10.70 -4.69
N GLN A 403 -25.71 11.43 -4.16
CA GLN A 403 -25.92 12.49 -3.18
C GLN A 403 -25.44 13.83 -3.74
N LYS A 404 -26.00 14.94 -3.25
CA LYS A 404 -25.47 16.29 -3.52
C LYS A 404 -24.41 16.63 -2.46
N ILE A 405 -23.32 17.25 -2.90
CA ILE A 405 -22.35 17.88 -1.99
C ILE A 405 -23.09 18.97 -1.20
N LYS A 406 -22.84 19.04 0.11
CA LYS A 406 -23.36 20.07 1.02
C LYS A 406 -22.29 21.04 1.49
N LYS A 407 -21.04 20.57 1.63
CA LYS A 407 -19.91 21.36 2.14
C LYS A 407 -18.58 20.76 1.65
N ILE A 408 -17.59 21.61 1.46
CA ILE A 408 -16.17 21.22 1.32
C ILE A 408 -15.43 21.74 2.57
N LYS A 409 -14.39 21.04 3.01
CA LYS A 409 -13.44 21.52 4.01
C LYS A 409 -12.02 21.20 3.55
N SER A 410 -11.20 22.21 3.37
CA SER A 410 -9.75 22.08 3.10
C SER A 410 -8.91 22.33 4.36
N GLU A 411 -7.61 22.08 4.27
CA GLU A 411 -6.63 22.59 5.24
C GLU A 411 -6.62 24.13 5.23
N GLY A 412 -6.57 24.79 6.40
CA GLY A 412 -6.71 26.25 6.47
C GLY A 412 -5.47 27.00 5.98
N GLU A 413 -4.29 26.51 6.37
CA GLU A 413 -2.99 27.08 6.00
C GLU A 413 -2.03 25.97 5.57
N LYS A 414 -1.14 26.27 4.61
CA LYS A 414 -0.12 25.36 4.10
C LYS A 414 1.15 26.13 3.73
N THR A 415 2.32 25.65 4.17
CA THR A 415 3.61 26.25 3.80
C THR A 415 4.33 25.33 2.81
N LEU A 416 4.55 25.81 1.59
CA LEU A 416 5.22 25.07 0.52
C LEU A 416 6.68 25.48 0.38
N ILE A 417 7.56 24.53 0.10
CA ILE A 417 8.98 24.79 -0.19
C ILE A 417 9.17 24.86 -1.71
N MET A 418 9.82 25.92 -2.19
CA MET A 418 10.16 26.11 -3.60
C MET A 418 10.78 24.86 -4.23
N GLY A 419 10.23 24.43 -5.37
CA GLY A 419 10.63 23.20 -6.08
C GLY A 419 10.05 21.90 -5.51
N LYS A 420 9.22 21.93 -4.47
CA LYS A 420 8.48 20.77 -3.95
C LYS A 420 6.97 20.97 -4.10
N PRO A 421 6.33 20.34 -5.11
CA PRO A 421 4.88 20.32 -5.21
C PRO A 421 4.26 19.49 -4.09
N GLU A 422 3.10 19.91 -3.58
CA GLU A 422 2.32 19.15 -2.60
C GLU A 422 0.82 19.23 -2.92
N LYS A 423 0.07 18.19 -2.57
CA LYS A 423 -1.38 18.15 -2.80
C LYS A 423 -2.11 18.99 -1.74
N VAL A 424 -3.15 19.71 -2.16
CA VAL A 424 -4.13 20.33 -1.25
C VAL A 424 -4.95 19.23 -0.56
N ASN A 425 -5.01 19.27 0.77
CA ASN A 425 -5.81 18.36 1.57
C ASN A 425 -7.23 18.91 1.71
N TYR A 426 -8.23 18.11 1.33
CA TYR A 426 -9.64 18.46 1.46
C TYR A 426 -10.53 17.23 1.68
N GLN A 427 -11.72 17.49 2.20
CA GLN A 427 -12.79 16.52 2.40
C GLN A 427 -14.11 17.10 1.88
N VAL A 428 -14.88 16.26 1.19
CA VAL A 428 -16.20 16.59 0.63
C VAL A 428 -17.28 15.97 1.53
N PHE A 429 -18.28 16.75 1.91
CA PHE A 429 -19.34 16.33 2.83
C PHE A 429 -20.73 16.35 2.15
N PRO A 430 -21.57 15.32 2.35
CA PRO A 430 -21.31 14.07 3.08
C PRO A 430 -20.19 13.21 2.45
N LEU A 431 -19.52 12.40 3.30
CA LEU A 431 -18.39 11.54 2.94
C LEU A 431 -18.81 10.43 1.94
N GLY A 432 -17.82 9.76 1.35
CA GLY A 432 -18.03 8.71 0.34
C GLY A 432 -18.40 9.23 -1.05
N PHE A 433 -18.26 10.53 -1.30
CA PHE A 433 -18.49 11.12 -2.63
C PHE A 433 -17.29 10.87 -3.55
N THR A 434 -17.50 10.12 -4.65
CA THR A 434 -16.44 9.84 -5.65
C THR A 434 -16.20 11.03 -6.56
N ASP A 435 -14.93 11.42 -6.69
CA ASP A 435 -14.60 12.79 -7.05
C ASP A 435 -14.31 13.00 -8.54
N ASN A 436 -15.34 13.44 -9.27
CA ASN A 436 -15.18 14.12 -10.55
C ASN A 436 -15.80 15.54 -10.57
N LYS A 437 -16.34 16.00 -9.43
CA LYS A 437 -17.12 17.25 -9.33
C LYS A 437 -16.40 18.40 -8.62
N ILE A 438 -15.17 18.19 -8.12
CA ILE A 438 -14.33 19.29 -7.62
C ILE A 438 -13.53 19.95 -8.75
N LYS A 439 -13.35 21.27 -8.65
CA LYS A 439 -12.42 22.11 -9.44
C LYS A 439 -11.48 22.83 -8.48
N PHE A 440 -10.26 23.11 -8.95
CA PHE A 440 -9.23 23.83 -8.22
C PHE A 440 -8.90 25.13 -8.95
N SER A 441 -8.53 26.17 -8.22
CA SER A 441 -7.95 27.40 -8.77
C SER A 441 -6.98 28.05 -7.77
N SER A 442 -6.15 28.97 -8.26
CA SER A 442 -5.26 29.81 -7.45
C SER A 442 -5.65 31.27 -7.64
N ALA A 443 -5.69 32.04 -6.55
CA ALA A 443 -5.95 33.48 -6.59
C ALA A 443 -4.78 34.27 -7.20
N ASP A 444 -3.54 33.80 -6.99
CA ASP A 444 -2.33 34.29 -7.66
C ASP A 444 -1.53 33.10 -8.23
N PRO A 445 -1.70 32.80 -9.54
CA PRO A 445 -0.94 31.79 -10.27
C PRO A 445 0.56 32.08 -10.42
N GLU A 446 1.05 33.28 -10.14
CA GLU A 446 2.50 33.61 -10.20
C GLU A 446 3.22 33.27 -8.89
N ILE A 447 2.49 33.19 -7.77
CA ILE A 447 3.00 32.67 -6.50
C ILE A 447 2.95 31.14 -6.48
N ALA A 448 1.78 30.57 -6.77
CA ALA A 448 1.61 29.11 -6.93
C ALA A 448 0.46 28.76 -7.89
N THR A 449 0.67 27.74 -8.73
CA THR A 449 -0.38 27.14 -9.57
C THR A 449 -0.91 25.86 -8.94
N VAL A 450 -2.16 25.50 -9.21
CA VAL A 450 -2.75 24.19 -8.82
C VAL A 450 -3.28 23.47 -10.06
N ASP A 451 -3.09 22.15 -10.13
CA ASP A 451 -3.56 21.34 -11.25
C ASP A 451 -4.99 20.79 -11.05
N LYS A 452 -5.51 20.09 -12.06
CA LYS A 452 -6.84 19.45 -12.04
C LYS A 452 -7.02 18.38 -10.95
N ASN A 453 -5.94 17.90 -10.34
CA ASN A 453 -5.93 16.86 -9.31
C ASN A 453 -5.73 17.44 -7.89
N GLY A 454 -5.52 18.76 -7.77
CA GLY A 454 -5.23 19.44 -6.51
C GLY A 454 -3.74 19.47 -6.14
N MET A 455 -2.82 19.15 -7.06
CA MET A 455 -1.38 19.29 -6.84
C MET A 455 -0.97 20.76 -6.98
N ILE A 456 -0.41 21.35 -5.92
CA ILE A 456 0.03 22.74 -5.87
C ILE A 456 1.53 22.80 -6.21
N TYR A 457 1.89 23.66 -7.16
CA TYR A 457 3.24 23.89 -7.64
C TYR A 457 3.72 25.29 -7.21
N PRO A 458 4.66 25.41 -6.26
CA PRO A 458 5.21 26.70 -5.84
C PRO A 458 6.13 27.30 -6.93
N LYS A 459 5.87 28.56 -7.32
CA LYS A 459 6.64 29.30 -8.34
C LYS A 459 7.49 30.43 -7.76
N LYS A 460 7.00 31.16 -6.76
CA LYS A 460 7.61 32.41 -6.27
C LYS A 460 7.33 32.59 -4.78
N ASN A 461 8.34 33.07 -4.04
CA ASN A 461 8.24 33.42 -2.62
C ASN A 461 7.12 34.46 -2.40
N GLY A 462 6.17 34.17 -1.50
CA GLY A 462 4.96 34.97 -1.27
C GLY A 462 3.80 34.15 -0.70
N SER A 463 2.62 34.77 -0.55
CA SER A 463 1.40 34.10 -0.07
C SER A 463 0.25 34.28 -1.06
N THR A 464 -0.51 33.20 -1.29
CA THR A 464 -1.66 33.13 -2.22
C THR A 464 -2.76 32.25 -1.61
N GLN A 465 -3.88 32.09 -2.32
CA GLN A 465 -4.99 31.24 -1.90
C GLN A 465 -5.28 30.17 -2.96
N ILE A 466 -5.37 28.92 -2.52
CA ILE A 466 -5.87 27.80 -3.33
C ILE A 466 -7.32 27.55 -2.96
N ILE A 467 -8.19 27.57 -3.97
CA ILE A 467 -9.64 27.44 -3.82
C ILE A 467 -10.05 26.06 -4.32
N VAL A 468 -10.85 25.35 -3.51
CA VAL A 468 -11.42 24.03 -3.78
C VAL A 468 -12.93 24.18 -3.89
N GLU A 469 -13.49 24.11 -5.10
CA GLU A 469 -14.88 24.46 -5.41
C GLU A 469 -15.66 23.29 -6.05
N SER A 470 -17.00 23.30 -5.90
CA SER A 470 -17.89 22.36 -6.56
C SER A 470 -18.32 22.84 -7.95
N LYS A 471 -18.02 22.06 -9.00
CA LYS A 471 -18.47 22.28 -10.39
C LYS A 471 -20.00 22.35 -10.54
N ASN A 472 -20.75 21.87 -9.55
CA ASN A 472 -22.21 21.76 -9.57
C ASN A 472 -22.92 22.75 -8.62
N ALA A 473 -22.18 23.56 -7.86
CA ALA A 473 -22.71 24.63 -7.01
C ALA A 473 -21.58 25.58 -6.62
N ALA A 474 -21.53 26.76 -7.25
CA ALA A 474 -20.44 27.73 -7.06
C ALA A 474 -20.30 28.19 -5.60
N ASP A 475 -21.42 28.30 -4.88
CA ASP A 475 -21.47 28.71 -3.46
C ASP A 475 -20.85 27.67 -2.51
N ILE A 476 -20.52 26.47 -2.99
CA ILE A 476 -19.87 25.42 -2.21
C ILE A 476 -18.38 25.36 -2.58
N TYR A 477 -17.57 26.06 -1.79
CA TYR A 477 -16.12 26.07 -1.89
C TYR A 477 -15.46 26.00 -0.50
N SER A 478 -14.14 25.82 -0.49
CA SER A 478 -13.24 25.99 0.66
C SER A 478 -11.93 26.62 0.19
N VAL A 479 -11.23 27.31 1.08
CA VAL A 479 -9.99 28.05 0.78
C VAL A 479 -8.85 27.56 1.66
N THR A 480 -7.67 27.43 1.07
CA THR A 480 -6.40 27.15 1.75
C THR A 480 -5.46 28.32 1.51
N ASN A 481 -5.01 28.99 2.57
CA ASN A 481 -3.95 29.99 2.50
C ASN A 481 -2.61 29.27 2.26
N VAL A 482 -1.92 29.59 1.17
CA VAL A 482 -0.66 28.95 0.79
C VAL A 482 0.47 29.96 0.85
N THR A 483 1.45 29.71 1.72
CA THR A 483 2.69 30.51 1.80
C THR A 483 3.84 29.73 1.18
N VAL A 484 4.41 30.27 0.11
CA VAL A 484 5.55 29.69 -0.60
C VAL A 484 6.83 30.28 -0.05
N ILE A 485 7.75 29.43 0.41
CA ILE A 485 9.07 29.82 0.93
C ILE A 485 10.22 29.17 0.16
N THR A 486 11.32 29.87 0.05
CA THR A 486 12.60 29.36 -0.44
C THR A 486 13.51 29.10 0.76
N LYS A 487 13.92 27.85 0.98
CA LYS A 487 14.91 27.51 2.01
C LYS A 487 16.34 27.73 1.50
N MET A 488 17.24 28.02 2.43
CA MET A 488 18.66 28.18 2.18
C MET A 488 19.28 26.86 1.72
N LYS A 489 20.22 26.91 0.77
CA LYS A 489 21.05 25.76 0.36
C LYS A 489 22.52 25.95 0.75
N GLU A 490 23.03 27.17 0.61
CA GLU A 490 24.37 27.53 1.05
C GLU A 490 24.42 28.97 1.60
N ILE A 491 25.27 29.18 2.60
CA ILE A 491 25.71 30.51 3.06
C ILE A 491 26.96 30.87 2.26
N VAL A 492 26.96 32.02 1.58
CA VAL A 492 28.02 32.46 0.67
C VAL A 492 28.66 33.74 1.22
N PRO A 493 29.74 33.66 2.04
CA PRO A 493 30.47 34.84 2.51
C PRO A 493 31.16 35.60 1.38
N ASP A 494 31.30 36.92 1.54
CA ASP A 494 32.18 37.73 0.65
C ASP A 494 33.59 37.11 0.61
N LYS A 495 34.20 37.14 -0.59
CA LYS A 495 35.54 36.56 -0.88
C LYS A 495 36.68 37.10 0.00
N TRP A 496 36.52 38.29 0.57
CA TRP A 496 37.50 38.90 1.48
C TRP A 496 36.80 39.44 2.73
N GLN A 497 37.15 38.89 3.88
CA GLN A 497 36.57 39.20 5.19
C GLN A 497 37.58 39.99 6.03
N SER A 498 38.03 41.13 5.50
CA SER A 498 38.99 42.03 6.12
C SER A 498 38.29 43.15 6.90
N TYR A 499 38.61 43.27 8.19
CA TYR A 499 38.06 44.26 9.12
C TYR A 499 39.21 45.03 9.76
N TYR A 500 39.03 46.33 9.99
CA TYR A 500 40.12 47.22 10.38
C TYR A 500 40.03 47.65 11.84
N MET A 501 41.16 47.64 12.54
CA MET A 501 41.26 48.11 13.93
C MET A 501 40.60 49.48 14.11
N GLY A 502 39.73 49.59 15.12
CA GLY A 502 38.91 50.79 15.40
C GLY A 502 37.55 50.83 14.66
N TYR A 503 37.34 50.03 13.62
CA TYR A 503 36.13 50.06 12.79
C TYR A 503 35.31 48.77 12.92
N SER A 504 34.14 48.85 13.55
CA SER A 504 33.17 47.74 13.58
C SER A 504 32.31 47.74 12.31
N GLN A 505 32.07 46.57 11.71
CA GLN A 505 31.25 46.43 10.49
C GLN A 505 30.44 45.12 10.55
N LYS A 506 29.29 45.06 9.85
CA LYS A 506 28.53 43.81 9.71
C LYS A 506 29.27 42.80 8.85
N PHE A 507 29.13 41.53 9.23
CA PHE A 507 29.51 40.38 8.42
C PHE A 507 28.81 40.42 7.06
N ARG A 508 29.56 40.19 5.99
CA ARG A 508 29.07 40.30 4.60
C ARG A 508 28.95 38.93 3.96
N TYR A 509 27.76 38.64 3.45
CA TYR A 509 27.38 37.38 2.83
C TYR A 509 26.15 37.57 1.95
N ASP A 510 25.94 36.62 1.06
CA ASP A 510 24.63 36.31 0.48
C ASP A 510 24.28 34.84 0.74
N THR A 511 23.15 34.40 0.21
CA THR A 511 22.61 33.05 0.31
C THR A 511 22.45 32.45 -1.08
N ASP A 512 22.77 31.17 -1.27
CA ASP A 512 22.23 30.42 -2.41
C ASP A 512 20.94 29.69 -1.97
N PRO A 513 19.79 29.91 -2.62
CA PRO A 513 19.53 30.94 -3.64
C PRO A 513 19.37 32.34 -3.01
N VAL A 514 19.63 33.38 -3.80
CA VAL A 514 19.49 34.80 -3.37
C VAL A 514 18.06 35.12 -2.94
N THR A 515 17.08 34.36 -3.44
CA THR A 515 15.64 34.41 -3.12
C THR A 515 15.25 33.63 -1.86
N THR A 516 16.21 33.20 -1.03
CA THR A 516 15.96 32.58 0.29
C THR A 516 15.10 33.47 1.18
N SER A 517 14.01 32.93 1.73
CA SER A 517 12.99 33.70 2.47
C SER A 517 13.47 34.14 3.86
N ASN A 518 14.29 33.33 4.53
CA ASN A 518 14.91 33.67 5.80
C ASN A 518 16.45 33.66 5.64
N LYS A 519 17.06 34.85 5.67
CA LYS A 519 18.51 35.04 5.58
C LYS A 519 19.21 35.20 6.94
N GLU A 520 18.52 35.08 8.06
CA GLU A 520 19.10 35.28 9.38
C GLU A 520 20.07 34.17 9.79
N LEU A 521 21.22 34.56 10.31
CA LEU A 521 22.29 33.68 10.75
C LEU A 521 22.57 33.87 12.25
N VAL A 522 22.92 32.78 12.94
CA VAL A 522 23.53 32.81 14.27
C VAL A 522 25.05 32.81 14.11
N TYR A 523 25.72 33.68 14.86
CA TYR A 523 27.16 33.91 14.81
C TYR A 523 27.86 33.34 16.05
N GLU A 524 28.87 32.51 15.84
CA GLU A 524 29.65 31.87 16.90
C GLU A 524 31.15 32.12 16.68
N MET A 525 31.76 32.93 17.55
CA MET A 525 33.20 32.95 17.75
C MET A 525 33.51 32.22 19.06
N LYS A 526 34.40 31.21 19.01
CA LYS A 526 35.01 30.66 20.22
C LYS A 526 35.83 31.75 20.93
N LYS A 527 36.13 31.59 22.22
CA LYS A 527 36.84 32.59 23.04
C LYS A 527 38.13 33.06 22.33
N ASN A 528 38.14 34.33 21.92
CA ASN A 528 39.04 34.85 20.89
C ASN A 528 39.52 36.28 21.20
N ASP A 529 40.82 36.48 21.11
CA ASP A 529 41.47 37.77 21.38
C ASP A 529 41.50 38.69 20.14
N TYR A 530 41.33 38.14 18.93
CA TYR A 530 41.42 38.91 17.68
C TYR A 530 40.17 39.76 17.41
N ALA A 531 38.97 39.22 17.68
CA ALA A 531 37.70 39.91 17.47
C ALA A 531 36.56 39.32 18.32
N SER A 532 35.42 40.00 18.35
CA SER A 532 34.14 39.43 18.79
C SER A 532 33.02 39.82 17.84
N VAL A 533 31.99 38.97 17.71
CA VAL A 533 30.79 39.23 16.92
C VAL A 533 29.59 39.52 17.83
N LYS A 534 28.74 40.47 17.43
CA LYS A 534 27.44 40.77 18.06
C LYS A 534 26.34 39.91 17.45
N SER A 535 25.20 39.80 18.14
CA SER A 535 24.01 39.07 17.66
C SER A 535 23.48 39.55 16.29
N ASP A 536 23.68 40.82 15.97
CA ASP A 536 23.27 41.44 14.69
C ASP A 536 24.26 41.20 13.53
N GLY A 537 25.29 40.37 13.73
CA GLY A 537 26.36 40.11 12.78
C GLY A 537 27.48 41.16 12.76
N THR A 538 27.46 42.18 13.63
CA THR A 538 28.55 43.18 13.67
C THR A 538 29.84 42.59 14.27
N ILE A 539 30.90 42.55 13.46
CA ILE A 539 32.26 42.21 13.88
C ILE A 539 32.91 43.42 14.55
N VAL A 540 33.52 43.19 15.71
CA VAL A 540 34.26 44.17 16.52
C VAL A 540 35.73 43.70 16.62
N PRO A 541 36.66 44.33 15.87
CA PRO A 541 38.10 44.08 15.97
C PRO A 541 38.67 44.37 17.37
N LYS A 542 39.64 43.56 17.80
CA LYS A 542 40.34 43.70 19.10
C LYS A 542 41.87 43.63 18.99
N LYS A 543 42.40 42.75 18.13
CA LYS A 543 43.83 42.53 17.95
C LYS A 543 44.11 42.09 16.51
N ILE A 544 45.19 42.61 15.93
CA ILE A 544 45.65 42.29 14.57
C ILE A 544 45.96 40.79 14.47
N GLY A 545 45.51 40.15 13.39
CA GLY A 545 45.70 38.71 13.16
C GLY A 545 44.62 38.10 12.27
N GLN A 546 44.43 36.78 12.38
CA GLN A 546 43.36 36.05 11.70
C GLN A 546 42.64 35.13 12.70
N THR A 547 41.36 34.86 12.47
CA THR A 547 40.53 34.04 13.37
C THR A 547 39.37 33.38 12.62
N GLU A 548 38.74 32.35 13.18
CA GLU A 548 37.56 31.71 12.61
C GLU A 548 36.26 32.17 13.30
N MET A 549 35.23 32.42 12.50
CA MET A 549 33.84 32.48 12.94
C MET A 549 33.05 31.33 12.32
N THR A 550 32.16 30.71 13.10
CA THR A 550 31.15 29.79 12.56
C THR A 550 29.84 30.54 12.43
N VAL A 551 29.23 30.48 11.25
CA VAL A 551 27.87 31.00 10.98
C VAL A 551 26.92 29.84 10.75
N ARG A 552 25.68 29.95 11.26
CA ARG A 552 24.66 28.90 11.20
C ARG A 552 23.31 29.47 10.74
N SER A 553 22.61 28.77 9.85
CA SER A 553 21.27 29.14 9.37
C SER A 553 20.19 29.03 10.46
N THR A 554 19.24 29.96 10.50
CA THR A 554 18.05 29.87 11.40
C THR A 554 16.84 29.17 10.77
N ASP A 555 16.77 29.00 9.44
CA ASP A 555 15.60 28.49 8.68
C ASP A 555 15.28 26.98 8.86
N GLY A 556 15.90 26.34 9.85
CA GLY A 556 15.77 24.92 10.16
C GLY A 556 16.56 23.97 9.25
N THR A 557 17.30 24.46 8.24
CA THR A 557 18.17 23.61 7.39
C THR A 557 19.40 23.07 8.12
N LYS A 558 19.79 23.72 9.24
CA LYS A 558 20.98 23.41 10.05
C LYS A 558 22.31 23.58 9.29
N LEU A 559 22.31 24.33 8.19
CA LEU A 559 23.52 24.70 7.47
C LEU A 559 24.48 25.45 8.39
N SER A 560 25.77 25.14 8.29
CA SER A 560 26.82 25.87 8.99
C SER A 560 28.06 26.04 8.11
N LYS A 561 28.66 27.22 8.15
CA LYS A 561 29.89 27.55 7.41
C LYS A 561 30.92 28.10 8.39
N LYS A 562 32.18 27.66 8.29
CA LYS A 562 33.32 28.33 8.90
C LYS A 562 33.80 29.44 7.96
N VAL A 563 34.19 30.57 8.53
CA VAL A 563 34.69 31.73 7.77
C VAL A 563 35.90 32.32 8.49
N THR A 564 37.02 32.43 7.77
CA THR A 564 38.22 33.10 8.26
C THR A 564 38.04 34.61 8.16
N ILE A 565 38.28 35.30 9.25
CA ILE A 565 38.21 36.77 9.39
C ILE A 565 39.63 37.30 9.61
N TYR A 566 39.98 38.34 8.85
CA TYR A 566 41.27 39.01 8.90
C TYR A 566 41.11 40.35 9.61
N ILE A 567 41.90 40.56 10.66
CA ILE A 567 41.93 41.81 11.42
C ILE A 567 43.20 42.57 11.04
N GLU A 568 43.00 43.63 10.26
CA GLU A 568 44.05 44.45 9.66
C GLU A 568 44.20 45.80 10.39
N GLN A 569 45.37 46.40 10.28
CA GLN A 569 45.66 47.75 10.72
C GLN A 569 45.88 48.65 9.49
N MET A 570 45.11 49.74 9.40
CA MET A 570 45.31 50.76 8.36
C MET A 570 46.58 51.57 8.59
N VAL A 571 47.11 52.13 7.51
CA VAL A 571 48.03 53.26 7.53
C VAL A 571 47.27 54.49 8.04
N GLU A 572 47.79 55.13 9.08
CA GLU A 572 47.24 56.38 9.63
C GLU A 572 48.00 57.59 9.10
N LYS A 573 49.33 57.44 8.94
CA LYS A 573 50.23 58.51 8.50
C LYS A 573 51.43 57.97 7.73
N ILE A 574 51.77 58.62 6.62
CA ILE A 574 53.02 58.44 5.87
C ILE A 574 53.91 59.65 6.14
N THR A 575 55.21 59.44 6.35
CA THR A 575 56.20 60.53 6.55
C THR A 575 57.39 60.34 5.62
N VAL A 576 57.81 61.39 4.91
CA VAL A 576 59.02 61.40 4.06
C VAL A 576 60.05 62.33 4.71
N LYS A 577 61.30 61.89 4.86
CA LYS A 577 62.26 62.53 5.80
C LYS A 577 62.63 63.98 5.45
N LYS A 578 62.91 64.28 4.17
CA LYS A 578 63.24 65.63 3.65
C LYS A 578 62.88 65.74 2.16
N ASN A 579 62.86 66.95 1.62
CA ASN A 579 62.82 67.18 0.16
C ASN A 579 64.04 66.54 -0.53
N ILE A 580 63.83 65.97 -1.71
CA ILE A 580 64.85 65.22 -2.45
C ILE A 580 65.50 66.14 -3.49
N TYR A 581 66.83 66.14 -3.57
CA TYR A 581 67.60 66.93 -4.54
C TYR A 581 68.35 66.02 -5.48
N LEU A 582 68.15 66.19 -6.79
CA LEU A 582 68.68 65.29 -7.83
C LEU A 582 69.38 66.07 -8.95
N LYS A 583 70.29 65.41 -9.67
CA LYS A 583 70.78 65.80 -10.99
C LYS A 583 69.84 65.27 -12.07
N LYS A 584 69.80 65.89 -13.26
CA LYS A 584 69.03 65.35 -14.39
C LYS A 584 69.58 63.97 -14.79
N GLY A 585 68.70 63.00 -14.98
CA GLY A 585 69.02 61.58 -15.26
C GLY A 585 69.06 60.68 -14.01
N GLU A 586 69.11 61.25 -12.81
CA GLU A 586 69.27 60.49 -11.56
C GLU A 586 67.97 59.76 -11.14
N ARG A 587 68.08 58.48 -10.78
CA ARG A 587 67.02 57.69 -10.14
C ARG A 587 67.28 57.60 -8.64
N PHE A 588 66.26 57.85 -7.83
CA PHE A 588 66.35 57.83 -6.37
C PHE A 588 65.17 57.05 -5.77
N HIS A 589 65.45 56.12 -4.86
CA HIS A 589 64.43 55.38 -4.10
C HIS A 589 63.93 56.24 -2.94
N VAL A 590 62.62 56.42 -2.84
CA VAL A 590 62.00 57.33 -1.86
C VAL A 590 61.93 56.65 -0.50
N TYR A 591 62.73 57.11 0.46
CA TYR A 591 62.67 56.62 1.84
C TYR A 591 61.54 57.28 2.64
N TYR A 592 60.48 56.51 2.88
CA TYR A 592 59.32 56.88 3.72
C TYR A 592 59.24 56.02 4.99
N THR A 593 58.47 56.49 5.97
CA THR A 593 58.02 55.66 7.10
C THR A 593 56.49 55.67 7.17
N ILE A 594 55.93 54.53 7.58
CA ILE A 594 54.49 54.31 7.80
C ILE A 594 54.24 54.24 9.30
N SER A 595 53.19 54.93 9.75
CA SER A 595 52.65 54.84 11.10
C SER A 595 51.19 54.36 11.03
N PRO A 596 50.76 53.45 11.92
CA PRO A 596 51.59 52.74 12.89
C PRO A 596 52.45 51.64 12.22
N VAL A 597 53.54 51.23 12.88
CA VAL A 597 54.55 50.31 12.29
C VAL A 597 53.98 48.91 11.99
N ASN A 598 52.91 48.53 12.66
CA ASN A 598 52.16 47.28 12.48
C ASN A 598 51.04 47.36 11.41
N ALA A 599 50.91 48.47 10.67
CA ALA A 599 49.98 48.57 9.54
C ALA A 599 50.16 47.41 8.56
N THR A 600 49.08 46.71 8.20
CA THR A 600 49.14 45.39 7.56
C THR A 600 49.40 45.51 6.06
N LYS A 601 48.76 46.46 5.38
CA LYS A 601 48.94 46.72 3.94
C LYS A 601 49.84 47.95 3.72
N LYS A 602 51.16 47.72 3.75
CA LYS A 602 52.19 48.78 3.61
C LYS A 602 52.47 49.24 2.18
N ALA A 603 51.82 48.67 1.18
CA ALA A 603 52.02 49.02 -0.23
C ALA A 603 51.62 50.48 -0.50
N ILE A 604 52.46 51.20 -1.24
CA ILE A 604 52.27 52.59 -1.61
C ILE A 604 52.10 52.77 -3.12
N THR A 605 51.80 54.00 -3.54
CA THR A 605 51.91 54.46 -4.92
C THR A 605 52.50 55.88 -4.94
N LEU A 606 53.48 56.13 -5.82
CA LEU A 606 54.03 57.46 -6.08
C LEU A 606 53.37 58.10 -7.30
N LYS A 607 52.99 59.38 -7.21
CA LYS A 607 52.42 60.17 -8.30
C LYS A 607 53.14 61.51 -8.41
N SER A 608 53.81 61.75 -9.54
CA SER A 608 54.44 63.05 -9.82
C SER A 608 53.42 64.10 -10.27
N GLY A 609 53.54 65.32 -9.74
CA GLY A 609 52.78 66.49 -10.17
C GLY A 609 53.26 67.13 -11.48
N ASN A 610 54.43 66.72 -12.01
CA ASN A 610 54.87 67.07 -13.37
C ASN A 610 55.86 65.99 -13.86
N LYS A 611 55.43 65.19 -14.83
CA LYS A 611 56.17 64.04 -15.37
C LYS A 611 57.42 64.44 -16.17
N GLU A 612 57.42 65.61 -16.80
CA GLU A 612 58.53 66.16 -17.59
C GLU A 612 59.74 66.50 -16.71
N LYS A 613 59.49 66.89 -15.45
CA LYS A 613 60.51 67.17 -14.43
C LYS A 613 60.89 65.90 -13.69
N VAL A 614 59.92 65.11 -13.25
CA VAL A 614 60.15 63.87 -12.48
C VAL A 614 59.16 62.79 -12.86
N GLU A 615 59.66 61.63 -13.28
CA GLU A 615 58.89 60.41 -13.47
C GLU A 615 58.89 59.54 -12.20
N THR A 616 57.88 58.71 -12.02
CA THR A 616 57.73 57.78 -10.89
C THR A 616 57.67 56.34 -11.38
N ASN A 617 58.50 55.46 -10.81
CA ASN A 617 58.60 54.05 -11.18
C ASN A 617 58.71 53.20 -9.90
N GLY A 618 57.59 52.57 -9.50
CA GLY A 618 57.42 51.98 -8.16
C GLY A 618 57.74 53.02 -7.07
N ASP A 619 58.48 52.60 -6.05
CA ASP A 619 58.97 53.43 -4.95
C ASP A 619 60.17 54.33 -5.35
N SER A 620 60.40 54.57 -6.64
CA SER A 620 61.47 55.45 -7.16
C SER A 620 60.94 56.69 -7.86
N VAL A 621 61.69 57.78 -7.75
CA VAL A 621 61.59 58.98 -8.60
C VAL A 621 62.77 59.04 -9.56
N ILE A 622 62.55 59.54 -10.79
CA ILE A 622 63.56 59.66 -11.85
C ILE A 622 63.55 61.11 -12.36
N ALA A 623 64.68 61.80 -12.26
CA ALA A 623 64.80 63.20 -12.68
C ALA A 623 64.91 63.35 -14.21
N LYS A 624 63.89 63.93 -14.84
CA LYS A 624 63.78 64.12 -16.30
C LYS A 624 64.07 65.56 -16.74
N GLY A 625 63.70 66.56 -15.94
CA GLY A 625 63.77 67.97 -16.29
C GLY A 625 64.00 68.89 -15.09
N TYR A 626 64.66 70.03 -15.32
CA TYR A 626 65.13 70.91 -14.25
C TYR A 626 63.99 71.64 -13.50
N GLY A 627 64.20 71.87 -12.20
CA GLY A 627 63.30 72.65 -11.35
C GLY A 627 62.67 71.85 -10.20
N LYS A 628 61.72 72.49 -9.52
CA LYS A 628 60.96 71.92 -8.38
C LYS A 628 59.63 71.33 -8.88
N THR A 629 59.26 70.17 -8.36
CA THR A 629 57.92 69.58 -8.52
C THR A 629 57.47 68.88 -7.24
N LYS A 630 56.17 68.71 -7.05
CA LYS A 630 55.60 67.87 -5.99
C LYS A 630 55.58 66.41 -6.43
N VAL A 631 55.78 65.49 -5.49
CA VAL A 631 55.45 64.07 -5.64
C VAL A 631 54.56 63.69 -4.45
N THR A 632 53.39 63.13 -4.75
CA THR A 632 52.47 62.57 -3.77
C THR A 632 52.82 61.10 -3.56
N ILE A 633 52.89 60.68 -2.30
CA ILE A 633 52.96 59.27 -1.89
C ILE A 633 51.62 58.92 -1.20
N GLN A 634 51.02 57.78 -1.56
CA GLN A 634 49.69 57.37 -1.07
C GLN A 634 49.67 55.88 -0.72
N SER A 635 48.95 55.48 0.34
CA SER A 635 48.74 54.08 0.70
C SER A 635 47.69 53.40 -0.19
N GLN A 636 47.88 52.09 -0.43
CA GLN A 636 46.95 51.25 -1.20
C GLN A 636 45.88 50.56 -0.33
N ASP A 637 45.76 50.92 0.95
CA ASP A 637 44.67 50.47 1.83
C ASP A 637 43.43 51.37 1.68
N PRO A 638 42.24 50.95 2.17
CA PRO A 638 41.02 51.75 2.04
C PRO A 638 41.09 53.11 2.76
N GLY A 639 42.04 53.30 3.68
CA GLY A 639 42.32 54.57 4.33
C GLY A 639 42.94 55.62 3.40
N HIS A 640 43.54 55.19 2.28
CA HIS A 640 44.05 56.02 1.17
C HIS A 640 44.92 57.22 1.60
N LYS A 641 45.61 57.12 2.74
CA LYS A 641 46.39 58.21 3.33
C LYS A 641 47.53 58.61 2.43
N SER A 642 47.70 59.91 2.25
CA SER A 642 48.75 60.48 1.41
C SER A 642 49.55 61.55 2.13
N THR A 643 50.77 61.79 1.65
CA THR A 643 51.54 63.00 1.94
C THR A 643 52.29 63.47 0.70
N GLU A 644 52.81 64.69 0.72
CA GLU A 644 53.53 65.29 -0.38
C GLU A 644 54.94 65.70 0.03
N PHE A 645 55.89 65.53 -0.87
CA PHE A 645 57.25 66.05 -0.74
C PHE A 645 57.70 66.70 -2.05
N TYR A 646 58.69 67.57 -1.99
CA TYR A 646 59.27 68.15 -3.20
C TYR A 646 60.48 67.36 -3.68
N VAL A 647 60.53 67.16 -4.99
CA VAL A 647 61.75 66.75 -5.71
C VAL A 647 62.26 67.96 -6.49
N ILE A 648 63.55 68.25 -6.34
CA ILE A 648 64.20 69.44 -6.89
C ILE A 648 65.38 69.00 -7.75
N VAL A 649 65.19 69.05 -9.06
CA VAL A 649 66.21 68.70 -10.06
C VAL A 649 67.08 69.92 -10.30
N LYS A 650 68.29 69.93 -9.74
CA LYS A 650 69.22 71.08 -9.79
C LYS A 650 69.85 71.22 -11.19
N ARG A 651 69.95 72.46 -11.69
CA ARG A 651 70.87 72.79 -12.79
C ARG A 651 72.33 72.73 -12.30
N PRO A 652 73.30 72.34 -13.13
CA PRO A 652 74.72 72.33 -12.75
C PRO A 652 75.21 73.75 -12.40
N LEU A 653 76.15 73.86 -11.47
CA LEU A 653 76.65 75.16 -10.96
C LEU A 653 77.17 76.09 -12.07
N TRP A 654 77.82 75.52 -13.09
CA TRP A 654 78.32 76.28 -14.24
C TRP A 654 77.21 77.04 -14.99
N HIS A 655 75.97 76.53 -14.99
CA HIS A 655 74.82 77.23 -15.59
C HIS A 655 74.45 78.52 -14.83
N TYR A 656 74.65 78.55 -13.51
CA TYR A 656 74.47 79.78 -12.73
C TYR A 656 75.65 80.74 -12.88
N LEU A 657 76.88 80.23 -13.00
CA LEU A 657 78.06 81.04 -13.29
C LEU A 657 77.98 81.72 -14.66
N VAL A 658 77.49 81.03 -15.70
CA VAL A 658 77.22 81.61 -17.02
C VAL A 658 76.17 82.71 -16.94
N VAL A 659 75.04 82.49 -16.26
CA VAL A 659 73.99 83.52 -16.11
C VAL A 659 74.50 84.73 -15.30
N ALA A 660 75.29 84.50 -14.24
CA ALA A 660 75.91 85.57 -13.46
C ALA A 660 76.95 86.36 -14.29
N GLY A 661 77.80 85.68 -15.06
CA GLY A 661 78.77 86.30 -15.96
C GLY A 661 78.11 87.15 -17.05
N ILE A 662 77.02 86.66 -17.65
CA ILE A 662 76.19 87.43 -18.58
C ILE A 662 75.56 88.65 -17.89
N GLY A 663 75.06 88.49 -16.66
CA GLY A 663 74.53 89.61 -15.87
C GLY A 663 75.58 90.69 -15.56
N ILE A 664 76.81 90.29 -15.22
CA ILE A 664 77.94 91.20 -15.02
C ILE A 664 78.31 91.91 -16.33
N LEU A 665 78.41 91.18 -17.44
CA LEU A 665 78.67 91.77 -18.77
C LEU A 665 77.59 92.79 -19.18
N LEU A 666 76.31 92.50 -18.90
CA LEU A 666 75.20 93.42 -19.16
C LEU A 666 75.27 94.68 -18.28
N MET A 667 75.64 94.55 -16.99
CA MET A 667 75.85 95.72 -16.13
C MET A 667 77.08 96.54 -16.55
N VAL A 668 78.18 95.90 -16.96
CA VAL A 668 79.34 96.61 -17.54
C VAL A 668 78.94 97.36 -18.81
N GLY A 669 78.16 96.74 -19.71
CA GLY A 669 77.61 97.38 -20.90
C GLY A 669 76.69 98.56 -20.60
N MET A 670 75.84 98.46 -19.56
CA MET A 670 75.04 99.60 -19.07
C MET A 670 75.90 100.72 -18.49
N VAL A 671 76.96 100.41 -17.74
CA VAL A 671 77.90 101.41 -17.20
C VAL A 671 78.67 102.10 -18.33
N GLU A 672 79.06 101.39 -19.38
CA GLU A 672 79.66 101.97 -20.60
C GLU A 672 78.67 102.88 -21.33
N LEU A 673 77.41 102.47 -21.50
CA LEU A 673 76.35 103.30 -22.09
C LEU A 673 76.10 104.58 -21.28
N LEU A 674 75.97 104.49 -19.96
CA LEU A 674 75.81 105.65 -19.07
C LEU A 674 77.03 106.58 -19.10
N LYS A 675 78.26 106.05 -19.23
CA LYS A 675 79.47 106.87 -19.50
C LYS A 675 79.42 107.56 -20.87
N LYS A 676 78.81 106.93 -21.88
CA LYS A 676 78.62 107.49 -23.22
C LYS A 676 77.57 108.61 -23.25
N GLU A 677 76.49 108.48 -22.47
CA GLU A 677 75.50 109.55 -22.29
C GLU A 677 76.06 110.72 -21.45
N ARG A 678 76.85 110.45 -20.40
CA ARG A 678 77.63 111.47 -19.65
C ARG A 678 78.77 112.14 -20.44
N LYS A 679 78.94 111.78 -21.72
CA LYS A 679 79.79 112.48 -22.70
C LYS A 679 78.99 113.14 -23.84
N LYS A 680 77.66 113.06 -23.80
CA LYS A 680 76.72 113.74 -24.73
C LYS A 680 75.90 114.84 -24.06
N LYS A 681 75.78 114.79 -22.72
CA LYS A 681 75.54 115.95 -21.87
C LYS A 681 76.88 116.51 -21.40
#